data_AF-A0A932Q8T9-F1
#
_entry.id   AF-A0A932Q8T9-F1
#
_cell.length_a   1.000
_cell.length_b   1.000
_cell.length_c   1.000
_cell.angle_alpha   90.00
_cell.angle_beta   90.00
_cell.angle_gamma   90.00
#
_symmetry.space_group_name_H-M   'P 1'
#
loop_
_entity.id
_entity.type
_entity.pdbx_description
1 polymer ?
#
loop_
_entity_poly.entity_id
_entity_poly.type
_entity_poly.pdbx_seq_one_letter_code
_entity_poly.pdbx_strand_id
1 'polypeptide(L)'
;MGALTAWTVRADENSADWGAFTARWECRETGSSTIPASTDFKVRFNFKTGQSECPEFTKALADARNFRDVDYFSCFQLFSEKMRIGAGDWCDKQTTKTGLCTSRKELNAKFNSMLDAVTDYGSFALKNNAFTPFNPGDSARPPLTTAERTSRGFAVTGWCYLSGPEYLDGSFIKDDLPGLLKKSSCEPAAIAHEYVRLLLAADVPQAVCEKVPERCAQRRASIRHAFDLLNKAGLADNIGDVKYLEPVRPECKTDDGLDKRLAEIYLRSDKLAGCVKQVENDPKGEMIGQEGRATGTGLSARYNLNRRGDEALAEDYVSDDGTLIKAGTKVPAFEASVKLSFHPDGSDVASGAIQEKYAARARECYGGEPAKSKLRGPGGEHLQIKLVDPDPDPKKPNASGPFVTSIAVPASEMRANSALWNPNISCPVILHETLHILGLVDEYQETSDGAIVAADGKVTIVDDISKADKGSKTFKKWDCRIYGPADSMMSGQEAAFSAVDGKYDVAVCNCRKIFDSSPTPAKNCKKLIAKLKVGDTVCPKGSLSEHYPTWDYKDTLRLTIGKPLSLDDVIVSITHLKSKRSTLLYPAQFRAITRPGCVDENKIFYLCAREAYKTSRDNLGTDRCGIGLPKECKNGSSDWLR
;
A
#
# COMPACT_ATOMS: atom_id res chain seq x y z
N MET A 1 -3.31 54.95 -0.26
CA MET A 1 -1.89 55.01 0.14
C MET A 1 -1.84 55.07 1.66
N GLY A 2 -1.52 53.95 2.32
CA GLY A 2 -1.44 53.85 3.78
C GLY A 2 -0.42 52.78 4.15
N ALA A 3 0.66 53.22 4.79
CA ALA A 3 1.67 52.49 5.55
C ALA A 3 2.12 51.11 5.02
N LEU A 4 2.92 51.11 3.95
CA LEU A 4 4.18 50.37 4.00
C LEU A 4 4.96 51.00 5.17
N THR A 5 5.28 50.22 6.21
CA THR A 5 6.37 50.59 7.12
C THR A 5 7.55 50.96 6.22
N ALA A 6 7.96 52.22 6.30
CA ALA A 6 8.91 52.80 5.38
C ALA A 6 10.24 52.04 5.48
N TRP A 7 10.53 51.20 4.49
CA TRP A 7 11.88 50.75 4.23
C TRP A 7 12.72 52.00 4.01
N THR A 8 13.49 52.41 5.01
CA THR A 8 14.38 53.55 4.84
C THR A 8 15.64 53.02 4.19
N VAL A 9 15.57 52.82 2.87
CA VAL A 9 16.75 52.50 2.08
C VAL A 9 17.56 53.79 1.93
N ARG A 10 18.55 54.00 2.79
CA ARG A 10 19.57 55.03 2.59
C ARG A 10 20.71 54.37 1.84
N ALA A 11 20.81 54.65 0.54
CA ALA A 11 21.98 54.28 -0.23
C ALA A 11 23.20 55.00 0.38
N ASP A 12 24.25 54.26 0.67
CA ASP A 12 25.55 54.85 0.91
C ASP A 12 26.14 55.19 -0.46
N GLU A 13 26.02 56.45 -0.89
CA GLU A 13 26.37 56.89 -2.24
C GLU A 13 27.88 56.81 -2.54
N ASN A 14 28.70 56.43 -1.57
CA ASN A 14 30.16 56.50 -1.66
C ASN A 14 30.84 55.27 -2.26
N SER A 15 30.10 54.23 -2.67
CA SER A 15 30.70 53.14 -3.45
C SER A 15 29.75 52.66 -4.55
N ALA A 16 30.20 52.74 -5.81
CA ALA A 16 29.39 52.42 -6.98
C ALA A 16 28.87 50.97 -6.99
N ASP A 17 29.50 50.05 -6.25
CA ASP A 17 29.17 48.63 -6.28
C ASP A 17 28.31 48.15 -5.08
N TRP A 18 28.16 48.95 -4.02
CA TRP A 18 27.42 48.55 -2.81
C TRP A 18 26.17 49.38 -2.57
N GLY A 19 25.08 48.71 -2.19
CA GLY A 19 23.92 49.36 -1.55
C GLY A 19 23.80 48.94 -0.11
N ALA A 20 23.36 49.87 0.73
CA ALA A 20 22.98 49.60 2.10
C ALA A 20 21.47 49.73 2.25
N PHE A 21 20.85 48.81 2.96
CA PHE A 21 19.45 48.94 3.37
C PHE A 21 19.25 48.34 4.75
N THR A 22 18.19 48.81 5.41
CA THR A 22 17.80 48.32 6.73
C THR A 22 16.58 47.44 6.56
N ALA A 23 16.66 46.22 7.09
CA ALA A 23 15.56 45.28 7.09
C ALA A 23 15.18 44.93 8.53
N ARG A 24 13.89 45.06 8.83
CA ARG A 24 13.37 44.74 10.15
C ARG A 24 13.30 43.22 10.33
N TRP A 25 14.14 42.71 11.21
CA TRP A 25 14.01 41.37 11.78
C TRP A 25 12.85 41.35 12.75
N GLU A 26 12.00 40.35 12.62
CA GLU A 26 10.93 40.04 13.57
C GLU A 26 10.88 38.53 13.74
N CYS A 27 11.14 38.08 14.97
CA CYS A 27 11.07 36.69 15.34
C CYS A 27 10.31 36.55 16.65
N ARG A 28 9.03 36.21 16.54
CA ARG A 28 8.20 35.96 17.72
C ARG A 28 8.55 34.62 18.39
N GLU A 29 9.43 33.80 17.79
CA GLU A 29 9.94 32.50 18.29
C GLU A 29 10.90 32.63 19.48
N THR A 30 11.15 33.86 19.97
CA THR A 30 12.28 34.18 20.85
C THR A 30 11.96 34.11 22.34
N GLY A 31 10.90 33.42 22.79
CA GLY A 31 10.31 33.47 24.15
C GLY A 31 11.24 33.26 25.37
N SER A 32 12.21 34.18 25.58
CA SER A 32 13.36 34.22 26.52
C SER A 32 14.79 34.03 25.93
N SER A 33 14.97 33.91 24.62
CA SER A 33 16.29 33.73 23.98
C SER A 33 17.10 35.04 23.83
N THR A 34 18.42 34.92 23.67
CA THR A 34 19.34 36.04 23.33
C THR A 34 19.10 36.61 21.92
N ILE A 35 18.30 35.94 21.10
CA ILE A 35 17.87 36.44 19.80
C ILE A 35 16.77 37.49 20.02
N PRO A 36 16.94 38.73 19.53
CA PRO A 36 15.95 39.78 19.72
C PRO A 36 14.64 39.42 19.00
N ALA A 37 13.51 39.63 19.68
CA ALA A 37 12.18 39.42 19.11
C ALA A 37 11.90 40.34 17.91
N SER A 38 12.51 41.54 17.91
CA SER A 38 12.57 42.41 16.75
C SER A 38 13.79 43.31 16.85
N THR A 39 14.47 43.54 15.72
CA THR A 39 15.55 44.51 15.60
C THR A 39 15.72 44.87 14.13
N ASP A 40 16.40 45.97 13.84
CA ASP A 40 16.75 46.32 12.47
C ASP A 40 18.13 45.74 12.14
N PHE A 41 18.22 44.94 11.07
CA PHE A 41 19.47 44.45 10.52
C PHE A 41 19.92 45.36 9.39
N LYS A 42 21.18 45.82 9.45
CA LYS A 42 21.79 46.59 8.38
C LYS A 42 22.42 45.62 7.39
N VAL A 43 22.01 45.70 6.14
CA VAL A 43 22.53 44.84 5.10
C VAL A 43 23.25 45.68 4.07
N ARG A 44 24.49 45.33 3.79
CA ARG A 44 25.23 45.82 2.63
C ARG A 44 25.22 44.75 1.57
N PHE A 45 24.90 45.11 0.35
CA PHE A 45 24.84 44.17 -0.77
C PHE A 45 25.71 44.71 -1.90
N ASN A 46 26.67 43.91 -2.34
CA ASN A 46 27.48 44.18 -3.50
C ASN A 46 26.75 43.69 -4.75
N PHE A 47 26.21 44.60 -5.56
CA PHE A 47 25.40 44.21 -6.72
C PHE A 47 26.22 43.56 -7.83
N LYS A 48 27.53 43.84 -7.87
CA LYS A 48 28.46 43.27 -8.85
C LYS A 48 28.85 41.84 -8.50
N THR A 49 29.24 41.56 -7.26
CA THR A 49 29.68 40.22 -6.82
C THR A 49 28.54 39.37 -6.30
N GLY A 50 27.44 39.98 -5.85
CA GLY A 50 26.36 39.29 -5.14
C GLY A 50 26.64 39.02 -3.68
N GLN A 51 27.79 39.48 -3.19
CA GLN A 51 28.16 39.34 -1.79
C GLN A 51 27.22 40.19 -0.93
N SER A 52 26.64 39.59 0.11
CA SER A 52 25.91 40.32 1.13
C SER A 52 26.72 40.32 2.43
N GLU A 53 26.71 41.45 3.12
CA GLU A 53 27.22 41.61 4.47
C GLU A 53 26.04 41.95 5.37
N CYS A 54 25.67 41.00 6.22
CA CYS A 54 24.72 41.22 7.30
C CYS A 54 25.29 40.62 8.58
N PRO A 55 26.22 41.34 9.26
CA PRO A 55 26.85 40.86 10.49
C PRO A 55 25.83 40.47 11.56
N GLU A 56 24.73 41.21 11.65
CA GLU A 56 23.64 40.97 12.61
C GLU A 56 22.87 39.68 12.30
N PHE A 57 22.59 39.39 11.02
CA PHE A 57 21.97 38.13 10.62
C PHE A 57 22.90 36.93 10.82
N THR A 58 24.19 37.10 10.48
CA THR A 58 25.21 36.06 10.70
C THR A 58 25.35 35.76 12.19
N LYS A 59 25.37 36.80 13.03
CA LYS A 59 25.36 36.68 14.49
C LYS A 59 24.08 36.01 14.99
N ALA A 60 22.91 36.39 14.49
CA ALA A 60 21.64 35.78 14.87
C ALA A 60 21.59 34.28 14.52
N LEU A 61 22.09 33.88 13.34
CA LEU A 61 22.23 32.47 12.96
C LEU A 61 23.20 31.71 13.89
N ALA A 62 24.32 32.33 14.27
CA ALA A 62 25.26 31.74 15.21
C ALA A 62 24.67 31.61 16.63
N ASP A 63 23.96 32.64 17.09
CA ASP A 63 23.27 32.64 18.38
C ASP A 63 22.16 31.58 18.41
N ALA A 64 21.40 31.42 17.32
CA ALA A 64 20.39 30.38 17.17
C ALA A 64 20.98 28.97 17.25
N ARG A 65 22.19 28.75 16.73
CA ARG A 65 22.87 27.46 16.85
C ARG A 65 23.23 27.07 18.29
N ASN A 66 23.24 28.03 19.23
CA ASN A 66 23.43 27.73 20.65
C ASN A 66 22.16 27.16 21.31
N PHE A 67 20.99 27.34 20.70
CA PHE A 67 19.72 26.79 21.17
C PHE A 67 19.41 25.49 20.42
N ARG A 68 19.99 24.38 20.89
CA ARG A 68 19.88 23.07 20.21
C ARG A 68 18.45 22.52 20.18
N ASP A 69 17.58 23.03 21.04
CA ASP A 69 16.21 22.56 21.21
C ASP A 69 15.18 23.49 20.56
N VAL A 70 15.53 24.71 20.13
CA VAL A 70 14.56 25.65 19.52
C VAL A 70 14.86 25.87 18.04
N ASP A 71 13.86 25.67 17.19
CA ASP A 71 13.96 25.87 15.75
C ASP A 71 13.50 27.27 15.35
N TYR A 72 14.47 28.10 14.93
CA TYR A 72 14.28 29.45 14.40
C TYR A 72 14.19 29.52 12.86
N PHE A 73 14.11 28.38 12.16
CA PHE A 73 14.22 28.31 10.70
C PHE A 73 13.15 29.16 10.02
N SER A 74 11.92 29.16 10.55
CA SER A 74 10.82 29.96 10.04
C SER A 74 11.08 31.47 10.13
N CYS A 75 11.72 31.95 11.21
CA CYS A 75 12.15 33.35 11.31
C CYS A 75 13.23 33.70 10.28
N PHE A 76 14.26 32.86 10.13
CA PHE A 76 15.35 33.11 9.20
C PHE A 76 14.91 33.07 7.73
N GLN A 77 14.03 32.14 7.38
CA GLN A 77 13.45 32.04 6.05
C GLN A 77 12.59 33.27 5.74
N LEU A 78 11.71 33.69 6.67
CA LEU A 78 10.88 34.87 6.48
C LEU A 78 11.73 36.14 6.30
N PHE A 79 12.78 36.30 7.12
CA PHE A 79 13.69 37.42 6.97
C PHE A 79 14.40 37.39 5.61
N SER A 80 14.89 36.23 5.18
CA SER A 80 15.59 36.06 3.90
C SER A 80 14.73 36.40 2.70
N GLU A 81 13.44 36.06 2.75
CA GLU A 81 12.48 36.43 1.70
C GLU A 81 12.16 37.93 1.71
N LYS A 82 11.94 38.53 2.88
CA LYS A 82 11.74 39.99 3.00
C LYS A 82 12.93 40.76 2.43
N MET A 83 14.13 40.27 2.72
CA MET A 83 15.39 40.77 2.19
C MET A 83 15.47 40.67 0.66
N ARG A 84 15.12 39.52 0.09
CA ARG A 84 15.09 39.29 -1.36
C ARG A 84 14.09 40.22 -2.06
N ILE A 85 12.90 40.40 -1.49
CA ILE A 85 11.88 41.33 -2.03
C ILE A 85 12.38 42.78 -1.97
N GLY A 86 12.89 43.22 -0.82
CA GLY A 86 13.38 44.59 -0.64
C GLY A 86 14.54 44.91 -1.58
N ALA A 87 15.45 43.96 -1.80
CA ALA A 87 16.54 44.12 -2.77
C ALA A 87 16.02 44.18 -4.22
N GLY A 88 15.01 43.37 -4.56
CA GLY A 88 14.34 43.43 -5.88
C GLY A 88 13.70 44.79 -6.14
N ASP A 89 12.94 45.31 -5.17
CA ASP A 89 12.29 46.61 -5.29
C ASP A 89 13.31 47.77 -5.38
N TRP A 90 14.44 47.64 -4.69
CA TRP A 90 15.55 48.59 -4.84
C TRP A 90 16.18 48.50 -6.22
N CYS A 91 16.46 47.29 -6.70
CA CYS A 91 17.02 47.04 -8.03
C CYS A 91 16.13 47.67 -9.12
N ASP A 92 14.81 47.45 -9.05
CA ASP A 92 13.83 48.00 -10.00
C ASP A 92 13.85 49.55 -10.00
N LYS A 93 14.08 50.19 -8.84
CA LYS A 93 14.22 51.66 -8.73
C LYS A 93 15.56 52.18 -9.25
N GLN A 94 16.61 51.37 -9.29
CA GLN A 94 17.96 51.79 -9.71
C GLN A 94 18.26 51.47 -11.18
N THR A 95 17.64 50.43 -11.75
CA THR A 95 17.66 50.15 -13.19
C THR A 95 17.28 51.38 -14.01
N THR A 96 16.39 52.22 -13.49
CA THR A 96 15.94 53.45 -14.16
C THR A 96 16.92 54.62 -14.04
N LYS A 97 17.95 54.55 -13.20
CA LYS A 97 18.84 55.68 -12.87
C LYS A 97 20.33 55.44 -13.14
N THR A 98 20.85 54.24 -12.90
CA THR A 98 22.30 54.03 -12.78
C THR A 98 22.83 52.79 -13.52
N GLY A 99 21.95 51.90 -14.00
CA GLY A 99 22.37 50.66 -14.67
C GLY A 99 23.09 49.65 -13.76
N LEU A 100 23.13 49.89 -12.45
CA LEU A 100 23.87 49.09 -11.46
C LEU A 100 23.26 47.70 -11.20
N CYS A 101 21.99 47.50 -11.55
CA CYS A 101 21.33 46.21 -11.48
C CYS A 101 20.87 45.84 -12.90
N THR A 102 21.43 44.77 -13.46
CA THR A 102 21.16 44.35 -14.86
C THR A 102 19.88 43.52 -14.98
N SER A 103 19.52 42.76 -13.94
CA SER A 103 18.20 42.14 -13.83
C SER A 103 17.88 41.64 -12.42
N ARG A 104 16.58 41.59 -12.09
CA ARG A 104 16.05 40.92 -10.88
C ARG A 104 16.44 39.44 -10.80
N LYS A 105 16.65 38.79 -11.95
CA LYS A 105 17.09 37.39 -12.06
C LYS A 105 18.50 37.19 -11.53
N GLU A 106 19.44 38.04 -11.91
CA GLU A 106 20.83 37.99 -11.41
C GLU A 106 20.91 38.34 -9.93
N LEU A 107 20.08 39.27 -9.47
CA LEU A 107 19.97 39.58 -8.05
C LEU A 107 19.49 38.37 -7.24
N ASN A 108 18.44 37.68 -7.70
CA ASN A 108 17.94 36.47 -7.04
C ASN A 108 18.99 35.36 -6.98
N ALA A 109 19.75 35.14 -8.06
CA ALA A 109 20.83 34.14 -8.08
C ALA A 109 21.93 34.43 -7.04
N LYS A 110 22.17 35.71 -6.75
CA LYS A 110 23.15 36.17 -5.77
C LYS A 110 22.65 36.09 -4.32
N PHE A 111 21.34 36.12 -4.12
CA PHE A 111 20.68 35.89 -2.82
C PHE A 111 20.75 34.43 -2.33
N ASN A 112 21.13 33.49 -3.21
CA ASN A 112 21.29 32.08 -2.86
C ASN A 112 22.25 31.86 -1.69
N SER A 113 23.34 32.64 -1.58
CA SER A 113 24.30 32.50 -0.46
C SER A 113 23.68 32.69 0.93
N MET A 114 22.69 33.57 1.06
CA MET A 114 21.96 33.76 2.32
C MET A 114 20.95 32.63 2.54
N LEU A 115 20.29 32.16 1.48
CA LEU A 115 19.40 31.00 1.54
C LEU A 115 20.17 29.72 1.89
N ASP A 116 21.40 29.56 1.41
CA ASP A 116 22.31 28.48 1.77
C ASP A 116 22.61 28.51 3.27
N ALA A 117 22.91 29.69 3.83
CA ALA A 117 23.13 29.85 5.27
C ALA A 117 21.89 29.50 6.12
N VAL A 118 20.68 29.84 5.64
CA VAL A 118 19.41 29.45 6.28
C VAL A 118 19.16 27.95 6.15
N THR A 119 19.46 27.36 5.00
CA THR A 119 19.32 25.93 4.72
C THR A 119 20.29 25.12 5.59
N ASP A 120 21.52 25.58 5.74
CA ASP A 120 22.52 25.02 6.65
C ASP A 120 22.06 25.09 8.10
N TYR A 121 21.41 26.18 8.50
CA TYR A 121 20.80 26.29 9.81
C TYR A 121 19.63 25.32 9.99
N GLY A 122 18.71 25.23 9.03
CA GLY A 122 17.59 24.27 9.07
C GLY A 122 18.08 22.83 9.19
N SER A 123 19.14 22.49 8.44
CA SER A 123 19.82 21.20 8.54
C SER A 123 20.44 20.97 9.92
N PHE A 124 21.04 21.99 10.52
CA PHE A 124 21.56 21.93 11.89
C PHE A 124 20.43 21.73 12.92
N ALA A 125 19.35 22.52 12.84
CA ALA A 125 18.20 22.45 13.73
C ALA A 125 17.55 21.05 13.68
N LEU A 126 17.35 20.52 12.47
CA LEU A 126 16.83 19.18 12.24
C LEU A 126 17.73 18.09 12.85
N LYS A 127 19.06 18.17 12.64
CA LYS A 127 20.02 17.22 13.23
C LYS A 127 20.03 17.23 14.76
N ASN A 128 19.73 18.37 15.38
CA ASN A 128 19.68 18.51 16.83
C ASN A 128 18.29 18.23 17.43
N ASN A 129 17.30 17.91 16.60
CA ASN A 129 15.89 17.74 17.01
C ASN A 129 15.30 19.01 17.64
N ALA A 130 15.71 20.17 17.14
CA ALA A 130 15.14 21.45 17.55
C ALA A 130 13.66 21.54 17.13
N PHE A 131 12.83 22.21 17.93
CA PHE A 131 11.39 22.35 17.70
C PHE A 131 10.99 23.82 17.60
N THR A 132 10.03 24.14 16.74
CA THR A 132 9.43 25.48 16.74
C THR A 132 8.61 25.67 18.03
N PRO A 133 8.67 26.84 18.70
CA PRO A 133 7.95 27.08 19.94
C PRO A 133 6.45 27.36 19.74
N PHE A 134 5.93 27.28 18.51
CA PHE A 134 4.54 27.59 18.18
C PHE A 134 3.67 26.37 17.94
N ASN A 135 2.40 26.49 18.34
CA ASN A 135 1.35 25.57 17.93
C ASN A 135 1.04 25.82 16.45
N PRO A 136 0.88 24.79 15.63
CA PRO A 136 0.43 25.00 14.25
C PRO A 136 -0.95 25.66 14.20
N GLY A 137 -1.06 26.74 13.42
CA GLY A 137 -2.20 27.67 13.42
C GLY A 137 -1.92 28.96 14.21
N ASP A 138 -1.10 28.87 15.27
CA ASP A 138 -0.49 30.04 15.90
C ASP A 138 0.71 30.44 15.06
N SER A 139 0.46 31.26 14.04
CA SER A 139 1.57 31.84 13.29
C SER A 139 2.31 32.83 14.19
N ALA A 140 3.59 32.57 14.43
CA ALA A 140 4.55 33.58 14.90
C ALA A 140 4.62 34.80 13.98
N ARG A 141 4.14 34.64 12.74
CA ARG A 141 4.24 35.63 11.68
C ARG A 141 3.04 36.58 11.79
N PRO A 142 3.27 37.90 11.74
CA PRO A 142 2.17 38.83 11.56
C PRO A 142 1.37 38.44 10.32
N PRO A 143 0.03 38.61 10.32
CA PRO A 143 -0.78 38.37 9.13
C PRO A 143 -0.17 39.11 7.95
N LEU A 144 -0.12 38.46 6.78
CA LEU A 144 0.35 39.13 5.56
C LEU A 144 -0.45 40.42 5.38
N THR A 145 0.25 41.53 5.14
CA THR A 145 -0.38 42.80 4.79
C THR A 145 -1.12 42.65 3.45
N THR A 146 -2.11 43.49 3.19
CA THR A 146 -2.85 43.48 1.92
C THR A 146 -1.89 43.61 0.72
N ALA A 147 -0.84 44.43 0.83
CA ALA A 147 0.16 44.60 -0.22
C ALA A 147 1.01 43.33 -0.46
N GLU A 148 1.41 42.64 0.61
CA GLU A 148 2.09 41.34 0.51
C GLU A 148 1.18 40.30 -0.14
N ARG A 149 -0.10 40.23 0.28
CA ARG A 149 -1.10 39.35 -0.34
C ARG A 149 -1.31 39.67 -1.82
N THR A 150 -1.38 40.95 -2.22
CA THR A 150 -1.55 41.36 -3.62
C THR A 150 -0.33 41.05 -4.48
N SER A 151 0.90 41.36 -4.02
CA SER A 151 2.12 41.04 -4.78
C SER A 151 2.32 39.53 -4.95
N ARG A 152 1.90 38.75 -3.95
CA ARG A 152 1.99 37.28 -3.95
C ARG A 152 0.84 36.61 -4.70
N GLY A 153 -0.34 37.23 -4.75
CA GLY A 153 -1.44 36.81 -5.62
C GLY A 153 -1.06 36.85 -7.11
N PHE A 154 -0.16 37.75 -7.49
CA PHE A 154 0.45 37.79 -8.83
C PHE A 154 1.42 36.62 -9.12
N ALA A 155 1.94 35.92 -8.10
CA ALA A 155 2.75 34.72 -8.29
C ALA A 155 1.88 33.47 -8.57
N VAL A 156 0.64 33.45 -8.06
CA VAL A 156 -0.31 32.33 -8.25
C VAL A 156 -1.01 32.40 -9.61
N THR A 157 -1.01 33.55 -10.30
CA THR A 157 -1.70 33.73 -11.59
C THR A 157 -0.98 33.13 -12.80
N GLY A 158 0.12 32.37 -12.63
CA GLY A 158 0.80 31.73 -13.76
C GLY A 158 1.54 30.42 -13.48
N TRP A 159 1.85 30.11 -12.21
CA TRP A 159 2.63 28.92 -11.86
C TRP A 159 1.98 28.28 -10.62
N CYS A 160 1.56 27.01 -10.73
CA CYS A 160 0.79 26.29 -9.71
C CYS A 160 1.61 25.86 -8.48
N TYR A 161 2.66 26.62 -8.15
CA TYR A 161 3.56 26.35 -7.04
C TYR A 161 3.30 27.34 -5.92
N LEU A 162 2.87 26.83 -4.76
CA LEU A 162 3.05 27.56 -3.51
C LEU A 162 4.53 27.55 -3.18
N SER A 163 5.24 28.64 -3.49
CA SER A 163 6.65 28.78 -3.18
C SER A 163 6.82 29.11 -1.69
N GLY A 164 6.73 28.09 -0.84
CA GLY A 164 7.26 28.13 0.52
C GLY A 164 6.25 28.02 1.68
N PRO A 165 6.71 27.66 2.89
CA PRO A 165 5.91 27.52 4.11
C PRO A 165 5.29 28.84 4.61
N GLU A 166 5.63 29.99 4.02
CA GLU A 166 5.06 31.32 4.23
C GLU A 166 3.56 31.44 3.92
N TYR A 167 3.01 30.54 3.10
CA TYR A 167 1.57 30.49 2.78
C TYR A 167 0.74 29.75 3.84
N LEU A 168 1.35 29.27 4.93
CA LEU A 168 0.69 28.39 5.90
C LEU A 168 0.25 29.11 7.17
N ASP A 169 0.04 30.43 7.12
CA ASP A 169 -0.60 31.10 8.26
C ASP A 169 -2.08 30.67 8.36
N GLY A 170 -2.59 30.53 9.59
CA GLY A 170 -3.94 30.03 9.83
C GLY A 170 -5.04 30.90 9.20
N SER A 171 -4.76 32.19 8.95
CA SER A 171 -5.70 33.10 8.30
C SER A 171 -5.72 32.92 6.78
N PHE A 172 -4.58 32.66 6.14
CA PHE A 172 -4.53 32.33 4.71
C PHE A 172 -5.31 31.06 4.40
N ILE A 173 -5.11 30.00 5.18
CA ILE A 173 -5.81 28.72 4.99
C ILE A 173 -7.32 28.89 5.14
N LYS A 174 -7.74 29.71 6.12
CA LYS A 174 -9.15 29.91 6.44
C LYS A 174 -9.84 30.86 5.46
N ASP A 175 -9.20 31.97 5.13
CA ASP A 175 -9.84 33.13 4.50
C ASP A 175 -9.51 33.24 3.01
N ASP A 176 -8.28 32.88 2.60
CA ASP A 176 -7.75 33.16 1.26
C ASP A 176 -7.68 31.90 0.37
N LEU A 177 -7.30 30.75 0.93
CA LEU A 177 -7.16 29.48 0.21
C LEU A 177 -8.47 29.03 -0.48
N PRO A 178 -9.66 29.07 0.16
CA PRO A 178 -10.92 28.74 -0.51
C PRO A 178 -11.22 29.65 -1.71
N GLY A 179 -10.79 30.93 -1.65
CA GLY A 179 -10.95 31.89 -2.72
C GLY A 179 -9.98 31.66 -3.88
N LEU A 180 -8.73 31.26 -3.58
CA LEU A 180 -7.72 30.92 -4.58
C LEU A 180 -8.11 29.67 -5.37
N LEU A 181 -8.59 28.63 -4.70
CA LEU A 181 -9.03 27.38 -5.34
C LEU A 181 -10.21 27.59 -6.28
N LYS A 182 -11.07 28.59 -6.02
CA LYS A 182 -12.18 28.95 -6.90
C LYS A 182 -11.75 29.78 -8.13
N LYS A 183 -10.60 30.45 -8.06
CA LYS A 183 -10.15 31.42 -9.07
C LYS A 183 -8.96 30.92 -9.91
N SER A 184 -8.20 29.95 -9.43
CA SER A 184 -7.02 29.47 -10.16
C SER A 184 -7.42 28.55 -11.31
N SER A 185 -6.80 28.74 -12.47
CA SER A 185 -6.72 27.71 -13.53
C SER A 185 -5.87 26.50 -13.13
N CYS A 186 -5.21 26.57 -11.96
CA CYS A 186 -4.47 25.47 -11.37
C CYS A 186 -5.41 24.41 -10.83
N GLU A 187 -5.03 23.15 -11.02
CA GLU A 187 -5.72 22.00 -10.46
C GLU A 187 -5.68 22.10 -8.92
N PRO A 188 -6.83 22.16 -8.23
CA PRO A 188 -6.91 22.26 -6.77
C PRO A 188 -6.05 21.22 -6.01
N ALA A 189 -5.82 20.06 -6.65
CA ALA A 189 -4.95 19.00 -6.17
C ALA A 189 -3.48 19.42 -6.00
N ALA A 190 -2.92 20.25 -6.89
CA ALA A 190 -1.51 20.67 -6.83
C ALA A 190 -1.23 21.59 -5.63
N ILE A 191 -2.17 22.49 -5.32
CA ILE A 191 -2.08 23.40 -4.17
C ILE A 191 -2.23 22.62 -2.86
N ALA A 192 -3.18 21.68 -2.82
CA ALA A 192 -3.36 20.78 -1.67
C ALA A 192 -2.13 19.88 -1.46
N HIS A 193 -1.52 19.38 -2.55
CA HIS A 193 -0.33 18.55 -2.51
C HIS A 193 0.88 19.29 -1.90
N GLU A 194 1.19 20.51 -2.37
CA GLU A 194 2.30 21.27 -1.79
C GLU A 194 2.06 21.66 -0.33
N TYR A 195 0.81 21.95 0.02
CA TYR A 195 0.42 22.22 1.39
C TYR A 195 0.67 21.01 2.32
N VAL A 196 0.27 19.81 1.88
CA VAL A 196 0.52 18.55 2.60
C VAL A 196 2.03 18.24 2.67
N ARG A 197 2.77 18.43 1.58
CA ARG A 197 4.23 18.21 1.55
C ARG A 197 4.96 19.08 2.56
N LEU A 198 4.61 20.37 2.66
CA LEU A 198 5.24 21.31 3.61
C LEU A 198 4.90 20.96 5.07
N LEU A 199 3.69 20.48 5.35
CA LEU A 199 3.31 20.03 6.70
C LEU A 199 4.06 18.77 7.14
N LEU A 200 4.28 17.84 6.21
CA LEU A 200 4.95 16.56 6.45
C LEU A 200 6.47 16.64 6.46
N ALA A 201 7.07 17.55 5.69
CA ALA A 201 8.49 17.88 5.80
C ALA A 201 8.88 18.35 7.21
N ALA A 202 7.90 18.80 7.99
CA ALA A 202 8.05 19.22 9.36
C ALA A 202 7.48 18.20 10.39
N ASP A 203 7.30 16.92 10.01
CA ASP A 203 6.97 15.84 10.97
C ASP A 203 8.20 15.33 11.74
N VAL A 204 7.99 14.98 13.01
CA VAL A 204 9.06 14.68 13.97
C VAL A 204 9.28 13.17 14.06
N PRO A 205 10.53 12.65 13.96
CA PRO A 205 10.80 11.22 14.04
C PRO A 205 10.29 10.57 15.33
N GLN A 206 9.80 9.32 15.25
CA GLN A 206 9.24 8.58 16.40
C GLN A 206 10.21 8.49 17.60
N ALA A 207 11.50 8.28 17.35
CA ALA A 207 12.53 8.23 18.40
C ALA A 207 12.72 9.57 19.15
N VAL A 208 12.32 10.68 18.51
CA VAL A 208 12.27 12.01 19.14
C VAL A 208 10.96 12.16 19.89
N CYS A 209 9.84 11.67 19.34
CA CYS A 209 8.55 11.68 20.01
C CYS A 209 8.52 10.91 21.33
N GLU A 210 9.31 9.86 21.47
CA GLU A 210 9.46 9.13 22.73
C GLU A 210 10.12 9.98 23.83
N LYS A 211 10.93 10.98 23.45
CA LYS A 211 11.60 11.89 24.39
C LYS A 211 10.74 13.10 24.77
N VAL A 212 9.78 13.48 23.92
CA VAL A 212 8.88 14.64 24.11
C VAL A 212 7.43 14.31 23.72
N PRO A 213 6.78 13.36 24.41
CA PRO A 213 5.50 12.77 23.97
C PRO A 213 4.36 13.78 23.86
N GLU A 214 4.26 14.73 24.78
CA GLU A 214 3.23 15.77 24.76
C GLU A 214 3.36 16.69 23.53
N ARG A 215 4.60 17.05 23.17
CA ARG A 215 4.89 17.92 22.03
C ARG A 215 4.65 17.22 20.69
N CYS A 216 4.95 15.92 20.60
CA CYS A 216 4.58 15.13 19.43
C CYS A 216 3.07 14.89 19.32
N ALA A 217 2.37 14.68 20.43
CA ALA A 217 0.91 14.58 20.42
C ALA A 217 0.28 15.88 19.88
N GLN A 218 0.82 17.03 20.30
CA GLN A 218 0.41 18.34 19.81
C GLN A 218 0.71 18.53 18.31
N ARG A 219 1.92 18.19 17.85
CA ARG A 219 2.29 18.26 16.43
C ARG A 219 1.38 17.39 15.55
N ARG A 220 1.07 16.17 16.00
CA ARG A 220 0.14 15.27 15.30
C ARG A 220 -1.29 15.80 15.28
N ALA A 221 -1.76 16.40 16.36
CA ALA A 221 -3.08 17.04 16.42
C ALA A 221 -3.20 18.17 15.39
N SER A 222 -2.12 18.91 15.19
CA SER A 222 -2.05 19.99 14.22
C SER A 222 -2.01 19.55 12.76
N ILE A 223 -1.24 18.51 12.45
CA ILE A 223 -1.27 17.90 11.10
C ILE A 223 -2.69 17.43 10.80
N ARG A 224 -3.37 16.78 11.76
CA ARG A 224 -4.78 16.38 11.61
C ARG A 224 -5.70 17.56 11.38
N HIS A 225 -5.56 18.64 12.14
CA HIS A 225 -6.39 19.83 11.96
C HIS A 225 -6.25 20.45 10.56
N ALA A 226 -5.03 20.45 10.00
CA ALA A 226 -4.79 20.91 8.64
C ALA A 226 -5.48 20.00 7.59
N PHE A 227 -5.44 18.68 7.77
CA PHE A 227 -6.21 17.74 6.95
C PHE A 227 -7.73 17.97 7.06
N ASP A 228 -8.25 18.25 8.26
CA ASP A 228 -9.67 18.57 8.44
C ASP A 228 -10.09 19.83 7.67
N LEU A 229 -9.21 20.83 7.59
CA LEU A 229 -9.45 22.05 6.82
C LEU A 229 -9.46 21.79 5.31
N LEU A 230 -8.53 20.96 4.80
CA LEU A 230 -8.53 20.53 3.40
C LEU A 230 -9.78 19.71 3.05
N ASN A 231 -10.21 18.84 3.98
CA ASN A 231 -11.40 18.03 3.81
C ASN A 231 -12.67 18.90 3.77
N LYS A 232 -12.80 19.86 4.70
CA LYS A 232 -13.90 20.85 4.70
C LYS A 232 -13.92 21.71 3.44
N ALA A 233 -12.77 21.90 2.78
CA ALA A 233 -12.66 22.59 1.51
C ALA A 233 -13.02 21.70 0.29
N GLY A 234 -13.38 20.43 0.49
CA GLY A 234 -13.74 19.49 -0.58
C GLY A 234 -12.54 18.99 -1.38
N LEU A 235 -11.33 18.99 -0.79
CA LEU A 235 -10.10 18.63 -1.48
C LEU A 235 -9.59 17.24 -1.09
N ALA A 236 -10.16 16.60 -0.07
CA ALA A 236 -9.70 15.29 0.41
C ALA A 236 -9.77 14.21 -0.69
N ASP A 237 -10.84 14.23 -1.49
CA ASP A 237 -11.05 13.26 -2.57
C ASP A 237 -10.05 13.44 -3.73
N ASN A 238 -9.60 14.68 -3.97
CA ASN A 238 -8.63 15.02 -5.03
C ASN A 238 -7.16 14.71 -4.64
N ILE A 239 -6.89 14.41 -3.36
CA ILE A 239 -5.55 14.03 -2.88
C ILE A 239 -5.30 12.53 -3.14
N GLY A 240 -6.35 11.71 -3.21
CA GLY A 240 -6.25 10.27 -3.47
C GLY A 240 -5.93 9.91 -4.93
N ASP A 241 -6.23 10.81 -5.87
CA ASP A 241 -6.19 10.56 -7.33
C ASP A 241 -4.89 11.05 -8.00
N VAL A 242 -3.85 11.36 -7.21
CA VAL A 242 -2.57 11.86 -7.72
C VAL A 242 -1.80 10.73 -8.42
N LYS A 243 -2.15 10.48 -9.68
CA LYS A 243 -1.42 9.64 -10.66
C LYS A 243 0.05 10.05 -10.89
N TYR A 244 0.50 11.16 -10.29
CA TYR A 244 1.83 11.73 -10.45
C TYR A 244 2.83 11.37 -9.34
N LEU A 245 2.58 10.32 -8.55
CA LEU A 245 3.55 9.75 -7.61
C LEU A 245 4.52 8.74 -8.28
N GLU A 246 4.47 8.56 -9.59
CA GLU A 246 5.62 8.03 -10.34
C GLU A 246 6.72 9.10 -10.44
N PRO A 247 8.01 8.71 -10.48
CA PRO A 247 9.10 9.66 -10.31
C PRO A 247 9.03 10.74 -11.39
N VAL A 248 8.83 11.99 -10.92
CA VAL A 248 9.05 13.19 -11.71
C VAL A 248 10.47 13.13 -12.26
N ARG A 249 10.59 12.73 -13.54
CA ARG A 249 11.77 12.71 -14.44
C ARG A 249 13.13 12.31 -13.84
N PRO A 250 13.92 11.45 -14.51
CA PRO A 250 15.26 11.02 -14.05
C PRO A 250 16.30 12.14 -13.79
N GLU A 251 16.00 13.38 -14.15
CA GLU A 251 16.90 14.53 -14.09
C GLU A 251 16.81 15.29 -12.74
N CYS A 252 15.78 15.03 -11.93
CA CYS A 252 15.64 15.62 -10.59
C CYS A 252 15.90 14.57 -9.51
N LYS A 253 17.18 14.31 -9.21
CA LYS A 253 17.54 13.68 -7.94
C LYS A 253 17.28 14.68 -6.81
N THR A 254 16.10 14.63 -6.20
CA THR A 254 15.92 15.18 -4.85
C THR A 254 16.28 14.10 -3.85
N ASP A 255 17.23 14.41 -2.96
CA ASP A 255 17.75 13.51 -1.93
C ASP A 255 16.64 12.86 -1.07
N ASP A 256 16.64 11.53 -1.10
CA ASP A 256 16.39 10.54 -0.04
C ASP A 256 15.40 10.89 1.10
N GLY A 257 14.15 10.43 0.94
CA GLY A 257 13.37 9.89 2.08
C GLY A 257 12.01 10.53 2.39
N LEU A 258 11.63 11.62 1.73
CA LEU A 258 10.36 12.30 2.02
C LEU A 258 9.14 11.51 1.50
N ASP A 259 9.20 10.97 0.28
CA ASP A 259 8.11 10.16 -0.31
C ASP A 259 7.87 8.84 0.45
N LYS A 260 8.95 8.24 0.96
CA LYS A 260 8.90 7.02 1.79
C LYS A 260 8.28 7.30 3.17
N ARG A 261 8.59 8.47 3.78
CA ARG A 261 7.97 8.92 5.04
C ARG A 261 6.50 9.33 4.86
N LEU A 262 6.15 9.92 3.73
CA LEU A 262 4.76 10.20 3.32
C LEU A 262 3.93 8.93 3.30
N ALA A 263 4.45 7.87 2.65
CA ALA A 263 3.83 6.55 2.66
C ALA A 263 3.76 5.95 4.08
N GLU A 264 4.82 6.04 4.89
CA GLU A 264 4.88 5.52 6.27
C GLU A 264 3.99 6.25 7.28
N ILE A 265 3.69 7.54 7.08
CA ILE A 265 2.77 8.31 7.92
C ILE A 265 1.32 8.11 7.46
N TYR A 266 1.06 7.98 6.15
CA TYR A 266 -0.25 7.52 5.64
C TYR A 266 -0.60 6.12 6.18
N LEU A 267 0.42 5.27 6.29
CA LEU A 267 0.40 3.93 6.90
C LEU A 267 0.15 3.93 8.43
N ARG A 268 0.28 5.09 9.11
CA ARG A 268 0.09 5.25 10.57
C ARG A 268 -1.01 6.24 10.94
N SER A 269 -1.60 6.95 9.98
CA SER A 269 -2.76 7.81 10.21
C SER A 269 -4.03 6.96 10.16
N ASP A 270 -4.11 6.03 11.10
CA ASP A 270 -5.07 4.93 11.23
C ASP A 270 -6.52 5.39 11.55
N LYS A 271 -6.83 6.66 11.25
CA LYS A 271 -8.17 7.26 11.42
C LYS A 271 -8.78 7.81 10.13
N LEU A 272 -8.04 7.95 9.04
CA LEU A 272 -8.58 8.45 7.75
C LEU A 272 -8.90 7.33 6.75
N ALA A 273 -8.13 6.24 6.75
CA ALA A 273 -8.61 4.95 6.26
C ALA A 273 -9.20 4.24 7.47
N GLY A 274 -10.41 4.61 7.87
CA GLY A 274 -11.08 3.95 8.97
C GLY A 274 -11.02 2.45 8.73
N CYS A 275 -10.49 1.68 9.68
CA CYS A 275 -10.96 0.32 9.83
C CYS A 275 -12.48 0.48 9.81
N VAL A 276 -13.13 -0.05 8.78
CA VAL A 276 -14.58 -0.04 8.73
C VAL A 276 -14.96 -0.91 9.91
N LYS A 277 -15.09 -0.28 11.08
CA LYS A 277 -16.08 -0.69 12.06
C LYS A 277 -17.29 -0.83 11.18
N GLN A 278 -17.60 -2.08 10.87
CA GLN A 278 -18.87 -2.44 10.27
C GLN A 278 -19.88 -1.55 10.94
N VAL A 279 -20.63 -0.81 10.12
CA VAL A 279 -21.80 -0.09 10.57
C VAL A 279 -22.53 -1.07 11.48
N GLU A 280 -22.35 -0.91 12.80
CA GLU A 280 -23.00 -1.72 13.79
C GLU A 280 -24.46 -1.32 13.62
N ASN A 281 -25.19 -2.15 12.86
CA ASN A 281 -26.59 -1.99 12.52
C ASN A 281 -26.90 -0.87 11.51
N ASP A 282 -26.58 -1.09 10.22
CA ASP A 282 -27.55 -0.68 9.20
C ASP A 282 -28.46 -1.89 8.89
N PRO A 283 -29.73 -1.88 9.34
CA PRO A 283 -30.69 -2.93 9.05
C PRO A 283 -30.97 -3.13 7.55
N LYS A 284 -30.49 -2.24 6.67
CA LYS A 284 -30.81 -2.25 5.24
C LYS A 284 -29.84 -3.02 4.36
N GLY A 285 -28.73 -3.55 4.90
CA GLY A 285 -27.81 -4.40 4.12
C GLY A 285 -27.19 -3.69 2.91
N GLU A 286 -26.92 -2.40 3.00
CA GLU A 286 -26.41 -1.61 1.88
C GLU A 286 -24.98 -2.05 1.50
N MET A 287 -24.77 -2.35 0.21
CA MET A 287 -23.46 -2.78 -0.29
C MET A 287 -22.47 -1.62 -0.24
N ILE A 288 -21.44 -1.73 0.59
CA ILE A 288 -20.32 -0.79 0.53
C ILE A 288 -19.31 -1.32 -0.49
N GLY A 289 -19.35 -0.78 -1.71
CA GLY A 289 -18.25 -0.95 -2.66
C GLY A 289 -17.03 -0.20 -2.13
N GLN A 290 -15.99 -0.91 -1.72
CA GLN A 290 -14.76 -0.28 -1.23
C GLN A 290 -13.55 -0.75 -2.01
N GLU A 291 -12.79 0.22 -2.49
CA GLU A 291 -11.44 0.01 -2.97
C GLU A 291 -10.51 -0.08 -1.74
N GLY A 292 -10.39 -1.30 -1.19
CA GLY A 292 -9.48 -1.56 -0.08
C GLY A 292 -8.03 -1.56 -0.56
N ARG A 293 -7.38 -0.39 -0.65
CA ARG A 293 -5.93 -0.33 -0.77
C ARG A 293 -5.34 -0.43 0.62
N ALA A 294 -4.72 -1.57 0.95
CA ALA A 294 -3.77 -1.58 2.05
C ALA A 294 -2.56 -0.76 1.57
N THR A 295 -2.58 0.55 1.87
CA THR A 295 -1.55 1.49 1.43
C THR A 295 -0.16 0.95 1.85
N GLY A 296 0.86 1.12 1.02
CA GLY A 296 2.25 0.75 1.35
C GLY A 296 2.67 -0.73 1.20
N THR A 297 1.77 -1.67 0.90
CA THR A 297 2.14 -3.07 0.58
C THR A 297 2.11 -3.39 -0.92
N GLY A 298 1.62 -2.46 -1.74
CA GLY A 298 1.29 -2.72 -3.14
C GLY A 298 0.02 -3.57 -3.33
N LEU A 299 -0.67 -3.94 -2.23
CA LEU A 299 -1.89 -4.75 -2.28
C LEU A 299 -3.10 -3.88 -2.63
N SER A 300 -3.66 -4.09 -3.81
CA SER A 300 -4.98 -3.60 -4.18
C SER A 300 -5.99 -4.73 -4.15
N ALA A 301 -6.94 -4.68 -3.23
CA ALA A 301 -8.15 -5.49 -3.30
C ALA A 301 -9.12 -4.88 -4.33
N ARG A 302 -9.68 -5.69 -5.22
CA ARG A 302 -10.62 -5.28 -6.26
C ARG A 302 -11.93 -6.08 -6.20
N TYR A 303 -12.68 -5.93 -5.12
CA TYR A 303 -13.96 -6.61 -4.90
C TYR A 303 -14.89 -5.80 -4.00
N ASN A 304 -16.17 -6.15 -4.02
CA ASN A 304 -17.14 -5.66 -3.03
C ASN A 304 -17.35 -6.74 -1.97
N LEU A 305 -17.34 -6.36 -0.70
CA LEU A 305 -17.60 -7.27 0.41
C LEU A 305 -18.97 -6.97 1.02
N ASN A 306 -19.81 -8.00 1.13
CA ASN A 306 -21.08 -7.91 1.84
C ASN A 306 -21.10 -8.87 3.03
N ARG A 307 -21.50 -8.42 4.22
CA ARG A 307 -21.79 -9.30 5.36
C ARG A 307 -23.27 -9.68 5.31
N ARG A 308 -23.57 -10.95 5.03
CA ARG A 308 -24.93 -11.50 4.93
C ARG A 308 -25.59 -11.79 6.30
N GLY A 309 -25.21 -11.08 7.35
CA GLY A 309 -25.68 -11.34 8.72
C GLY A 309 -25.18 -12.68 9.31
N ASP A 310 -25.78 -13.08 10.43
CA ASP A 310 -25.49 -14.35 11.14
C ASP A 310 -26.41 -15.48 10.64
N GLU A 311 -26.51 -15.62 9.32
CA GLU A 311 -27.49 -16.52 8.66
C GLU A 311 -26.91 -17.89 8.30
N ALA A 312 -25.58 -18.05 8.32
CA ALA A 312 -24.98 -19.36 8.08
C ALA A 312 -25.07 -20.22 9.34
N LEU A 313 -25.66 -21.41 9.20
CA LEU A 313 -25.53 -22.45 10.20
C LEU A 313 -24.15 -23.09 10.01
N ALA A 314 -23.30 -23.00 11.02
CA ALA A 314 -22.06 -23.75 11.06
C ALA A 314 -22.38 -25.24 10.89
N GLU A 315 -21.49 -25.97 10.23
CA GLU A 315 -21.39 -27.42 10.37
C GLU A 315 -20.60 -27.72 11.66
N ASP A 316 -20.52 -28.98 12.08
CA ASP A 316 -19.58 -29.33 13.14
C ASP A 316 -18.16 -28.96 12.70
N TYR A 317 -17.62 -27.94 13.36
CA TYR A 317 -16.35 -27.32 13.01
C TYR A 317 -15.53 -27.15 14.28
N VAL A 318 -14.27 -27.56 14.25
CA VAL A 318 -13.33 -27.26 15.33
C VAL A 318 -12.55 -26.03 14.89
N SER A 319 -12.74 -24.91 15.59
CA SER A 319 -11.95 -23.69 15.37
C SER A 319 -10.48 -23.91 15.68
N ASP A 320 -9.65 -22.98 15.22
CA ASP A 320 -8.19 -23.09 15.38
C ASP A 320 -7.74 -23.08 16.85
N ASP A 321 -8.56 -22.55 17.76
CA ASP A 321 -8.35 -22.60 19.21
C ASP A 321 -8.81 -23.94 19.85
N GLY A 322 -9.30 -24.88 19.03
CA GLY A 322 -9.81 -26.18 19.47
C GLY A 322 -11.27 -26.17 19.93
N THR A 323 -11.97 -25.04 19.86
CA THR A 323 -13.38 -24.96 20.24
C THR A 323 -14.26 -25.68 19.22
N LEU A 324 -15.12 -26.59 19.68
CA LEU A 324 -16.13 -27.21 18.82
C LEU A 324 -17.30 -26.25 18.64
N ILE A 325 -17.42 -25.69 17.44
CA ILE A 325 -18.60 -25.00 16.94
C ILE A 325 -19.58 -26.06 16.45
N LYS A 326 -20.68 -26.22 17.18
CA LYS A 326 -21.68 -27.24 16.86
C LYS A 326 -22.46 -26.88 15.61
N ALA A 327 -22.85 -27.90 14.86
CA ALA A 327 -23.77 -27.77 13.77
C ALA A 327 -25.03 -27.00 14.20
N GLY A 328 -25.45 -26.02 13.39
CA GLY A 328 -26.58 -25.15 13.70
C GLY A 328 -26.23 -23.87 14.47
N THR A 329 -24.97 -23.67 14.88
CA THR A 329 -24.53 -22.39 15.46
C THR A 329 -24.56 -21.32 14.38
N LYS A 330 -25.24 -20.20 14.64
CA LYS A 330 -25.24 -19.06 13.72
C LYS A 330 -23.86 -18.40 13.73
N VAL A 331 -23.25 -18.31 12.56
CA VAL A 331 -21.96 -17.64 12.36
C VAL A 331 -22.08 -16.58 11.26
N PRO A 332 -21.26 -15.52 11.30
CA PRO A 332 -21.21 -14.54 10.24
C PRO A 332 -20.93 -15.17 8.87
N ALA A 333 -21.66 -14.71 7.85
CA ALA A 333 -21.41 -15.04 6.45
C ALA A 333 -20.98 -13.80 5.67
N PHE A 334 -19.97 -13.95 4.83
CA PHE A 334 -19.42 -12.91 3.97
C PHE A 334 -19.55 -13.33 2.51
N GLU A 335 -19.84 -12.37 1.64
CA GLU A 335 -19.85 -12.52 0.19
C GLU A 335 -18.86 -11.53 -0.43
N ALA A 336 -17.80 -12.03 -1.04
CA ALA A 336 -16.86 -11.25 -1.84
C ALA A 336 -17.28 -11.33 -3.32
N SER A 337 -17.74 -10.21 -3.87
CA SER A 337 -18.15 -10.07 -5.26
C SER A 337 -17.01 -9.55 -6.13
N VAL A 338 -16.54 -10.38 -7.05
CA VAL A 338 -15.50 -10.04 -8.05
C VAL A 338 -16.12 -9.87 -9.43
N LYS A 339 -15.56 -8.98 -10.25
CA LYS A 339 -16.00 -8.75 -11.63
C LYS A 339 -14.82 -8.99 -12.56
N LEU A 340 -14.91 -10.05 -13.36
CA LEU A 340 -13.82 -10.50 -14.24
C LEU A 340 -14.23 -10.34 -15.70
N SER A 341 -13.32 -9.79 -16.50
CA SER A 341 -13.46 -9.69 -17.96
C SER A 341 -12.36 -10.50 -18.62
N PHE A 342 -12.74 -11.47 -19.44
CA PHE A 342 -11.82 -12.38 -20.11
C PHE A 342 -11.67 -12.02 -21.59
N HIS A 343 -10.43 -11.98 -22.06
CA HIS A 343 -10.08 -11.65 -23.44
C HIS A 343 -8.94 -12.54 -23.94
N PRO A 344 -8.80 -12.73 -25.27
CA PRO A 344 -7.61 -13.36 -25.82
C PRO A 344 -6.35 -12.57 -25.42
N ASP A 345 -5.24 -13.26 -25.21
CA ASP A 345 -3.94 -12.59 -25.05
C ASP A 345 -3.60 -11.73 -26.28
N GLY A 346 -3.07 -10.53 -26.04
CA GLY A 346 -2.84 -9.51 -27.06
C GLY A 346 -4.08 -8.73 -27.54
N SER A 347 -5.24 -8.89 -26.89
CA SER A 347 -6.46 -8.12 -27.17
C SER A 347 -7.01 -7.50 -25.89
N ASP A 348 -7.36 -6.21 -25.90
CA ASP A 348 -8.02 -5.55 -24.76
C ASP A 348 -9.56 -5.68 -24.80
N VAL A 349 -10.10 -6.31 -25.84
CA VAL A 349 -11.54 -6.48 -26.03
C VAL A 349 -11.98 -7.86 -25.55
N ALA A 350 -12.95 -7.87 -24.64
CA ALA A 350 -13.60 -9.10 -24.19
C ALA A 350 -14.22 -9.84 -25.37
N SER A 351 -13.94 -11.15 -25.48
CA SER A 351 -14.54 -12.01 -26.48
C SER A 351 -15.71 -12.76 -25.85
N GLY A 352 -16.91 -12.67 -26.43
CA GLY A 352 -18.12 -13.28 -25.85
C GLY A 352 -17.96 -14.77 -25.53
N ALA A 353 -17.34 -15.55 -26.43
CA ALA A 353 -17.12 -16.98 -26.23
C ALA A 353 -16.06 -17.28 -25.14
N ILE A 354 -15.00 -16.47 -25.06
CA ILE A 354 -13.98 -16.61 -24.00
C ILE A 354 -14.59 -16.19 -22.66
N GLN A 355 -15.26 -15.04 -22.60
CA GLN A 355 -15.97 -14.56 -21.43
C GLN A 355 -16.92 -15.62 -20.88
N GLU A 356 -17.78 -16.19 -21.72
CA GLU A 356 -18.74 -17.22 -21.30
C GLU A 356 -18.03 -18.46 -20.75
N LYS A 357 -17.05 -19.00 -21.48
CA LYS A 357 -16.30 -20.21 -21.08
C LYS A 357 -15.61 -20.02 -19.72
N TYR A 358 -14.80 -18.98 -19.56
CA TYR A 358 -14.00 -18.80 -18.35
C TYR A 358 -14.81 -18.27 -17.17
N ALA A 359 -15.86 -17.46 -17.42
CA ALA A 359 -16.79 -17.08 -16.36
C ALA A 359 -17.59 -18.29 -15.86
N ALA A 360 -18.02 -19.20 -16.75
CA ALA A 360 -18.67 -20.45 -16.34
C ALA A 360 -17.72 -21.32 -15.50
N ARG A 361 -16.47 -21.48 -15.95
CA ARG A 361 -15.44 -22.22 -15.20
C ARG A 361 -15.15 -21.60 -13.83
N ALA A 362 -15.03 -20.28 -13.73
CA ALA A 362 -14.83 -19.59 -12.46
C ALA A 362 -16.03 -19.80 -11.51
N ARG A 363 -17.27 -19.69 -12.01
CA ARG A 363 -18.48 -19.96 -11.22
C ARG A 363 -18.53 -21.40 -10.72
N GLU A 364 -18.17 -22.37 -11.56
CA GLU A 364 -18.06 -23.77 -11.17
C GLU A 364 -17.07 -23.93 -10.00
N CYS A 365 -15.89 -23.32 -10.10
CA CYS A 365 -14.87 -23.42 -9.07
C CYS A 365 -15.24 -22.71 -7.76
N TYR A 366 -15.91 -21.54 -7.82
CA TYR A 366 -16.36 -20.83 -6.60
C TYR A 366 -17.57 -21.51 -5.95
N GLY A 367 -18.47 -22.10 -6.75
CA GLY A 367 -19.68 -22.78 -6.29
C GLY A 367 -19.50 -24.26 -5.99
N GLY A 368 -18.35 -24.85 -6.35
CA GLY A 368 -18.01 -26.25 -6.13
C GLY A 368 -17.24 -26.49 -4.83
N GLU A 369 -17.09 -27.77 -4.47
CA GLU A 369 -16.21 -28.19 -3.39
C GLU A 369 -14.74 -28.22 -3.84
N PRO A 370 -13.77 -27.97 -2.93
CA PRO A 370 -13.95 -27.59 -1.52
C PRO A 370 -14.27 -26.09 -1.30
N ALA A 371 -14.19 -25.22 -2.29
CA ALA A 371 -14.30 -23.77 -2.09
C ALA A 371 -15.60 -23.35 -1.38
N LYS A 372 -16.73 -23.93 -1.78
CA LYS A 372 -18.05 -23.65 -1.21
C LYS A 372 -18.13 -23.93 0.30
N SER A 373 -17.57 -25.04 0.79
CA SER A 373 -17.68 -25.43 2.20
C SER A 373 -16.44 -25.10 3.05
N LYS A 374 -15.27 -24.87 2.43
CA LYS A 374 -13.98 -24.78 3.11
C LYS A 374 -13.35 -23.38 3.09
N LEU A 375 -13.98 -22.37 2.50
CA LEU A 375 -13.56 -20.98 2.70
C LEU A 375 -14.11 -20.45 4.04
N ARG A 376 -13.43 -20.78 5.15
CA ARG A 376 -13.89 -20.45 6.50
C ARG A 376 -12.90 -19.61 7.30
N GLY A 377 -13.45 -18.80 8.20
CA GLY A 377 -12.70 -18.05 9.22
C GLY A 377 -12.41 -18.88 10.47
N PRO A 378 -11.59 -18.34 11.40
CA PRO A 378 -11.18 -19.03 12.62
C PRO A 378 -12.38 -19.39 13.52
N GLY A 379 -13.43 -18.58 13.54
CA GLY A 379 -14.67 -18.81 14.28
C GLY A 379 -15.74 -19.55 13.46
N GLY A 380 -15.35 -20.23 12.38
CA GLY A 380 -16.28 -20.97 11.51
C GLY A 380 -17.08 -20.08 10.55
N GLU A 381 -16.79 -18.77 10.50
CA GLU A 381 -17.43 -17.83 9.58
C GLU A 381 -17.27 -18.29 8.13
N HIS A 382 -18.24 -18.00 7.27
CA HIS A 382 -18.19 -18.41 5.87
C HIS A 382 -17.79 -17.25 4.97
N LEU A 383 -16.94 -17.51 3.97
CA LEU A 383 -16.68 -16.62 2.84
C LEU A 383 -17.15 -17.27 1.54
N GLN A 384 -18.11 -16.64 0.87
CA GLN A 384 -18.53 -16.99 -0.48
C GLN A 384 -17.90 -16.04 -1.47
N ILE A 385 -17.31 -16.56 -2.55
CA ILE A 385 -16.87 -15.74 -3.68
C ILE A 385 -17.95 -15.80 -4.76
N LYS A 386 -18.39 -14.63 -5.23
CA LYS A 386 -19.40 -14.51 -6.29
C LYS A 386 -18.81 -13.78 -7.49
N LEU A 387 -18.97 -14.38 -8.67
CA LEU A 387 -18.68 -13.70 -9.92
C LEU A 387 -19.87 -12.84 -10.32
N VAL A 388 -19.63 -11.54 -10.44
CA VAL A 388 -20.57 -10.57 -11.01
C VAL A 388 -20.27 -10.43 -12.49
N ASP A 389 -21.29 -10.54 -13.33
CA ASP A 389 -21.13 -10.34 -14.75
C ASP A 389 -20.65 -8.92 -15.07
N PRO A 390 -19.70 -8.76 -16.03
CA PRO A 390 -19.38 -7.44 -16.53
C PRO A 390 -20.64 -6.77 -17.10
N ASP A 391 -20.74 -5.45 -16.91
CA ASP A 391 -21.87 -4.71 -17.48
C ASP A 391 -21.77 -4.81 -19.01
N PRO A 392 -22.83 -5.19 -19.74
CA PRO A 392 -22.78 -5.24 -21.20
C PRO A 392 -22.47 -3.87 -21.83
N ASP A 393 -22.68 -2.77 -21.11
CA ASP A 393 -22.34 -1.41 -21.56
C ASP A 393 -21.06 -0.88 -20.87
N PRO A 394 -19.87 -1.00 -21.50
CA PRO A 394 -18.62 -0.49 -20.93
C PRO A 394 -18.60 1.04 -20.80
N LYS A 395 -19.55 1.77 -21.41
CA LYS A 395 -19.66 3.24 -21.32
C LYS A 395 -20.43 3.72 -20.10
N LYS A 396 -21.04 2.82 -19.34
CA LYS A 396 -21.66 3.14 -18.04
C LYS A 396 -20.75 2.63 -16.92
N PRO A 397 -19.78 3.42 -16.46
CA PRO A 397 -19.06 3.10 -15.24
C PRO A 397 -20.10 3.02 -14.11
N ASN A 398 -20.39 1.81 -13.68
CA ASN A 398 -21.30 1.57 -12.57
C ASN A 398 -20.60 2.09 -11.31
N ALA A 399 -20.99 3.28 -10.84
CA ALA A 399 -20.30 4.02 -9.78
C ALA A 399 -20.25 3.31 -8.42
N SER A 400 -20.94 2.16 -8.27
CA SER A 400 -21.03 1.38 -7.02
C SER A 400 -20.66 -0.10 -7.18
N GLY A 401 -20.23 -0.54 -8.37
CA GLY A 401 -19.88 -1.94 -8.64
C GLY A 401 -18.41 -2.27 -8.34
N PRO A 402 -18.06 -3.56 -8.16
CA PRO A 402 -16.66 -3.96 -8.05
C PRO A 402 -15.91 -3.64 -9.35
N PHE A 403 -14.62 -3.32 -9.23
CA PHE A 403 -13.74 -3.06 -10.36
C PHE A 403 -13.67 -4.25 -11.30
N VAL A 404 -13.67 -3.96 -12.61
CA VAL A 404 -13.44 -4.99 -13.62
C VAL A 404 -11.96 -5.36 -13.60
N THR A 405 -11.66 -6.62 -13.29
CA THR A 405 -10.32 -7.18 -13.46
C THR A 405 -10.23 -7.85 -14.83
N SER A 406 -9.32 -7.34 -15.66
CA SER A 406 -9.06 -7.89 -16.99
C SER A 406 -8.16 -9.11 -16.88
N ILE A 407 -8.56 -10.21 -17.52
CA ILE A 407 -7.87 -11.50 -17.51
C ILE A 407 -7.59 -11.91 -18.96
N ALA A 408 -6.32 -11.95 -19.32
CA ALA A 408 -5.85 -12.48 -20.59
C ALA A 408 -5.92 -14.01 -20.59
N VAL A 409 -6.32 -14.60 -21.72
CA VAL A 409 -6.32 -16.04 -21.94
C VAL A 409 -5.45 -16.33 -23.17
N PRO A 410 -4.23 -16.83 -22.98
CA PRO A 410 -3.32 -17.12 -24.08
C PRO A 410 -3.72 -18.39 -24.84
N ALA A 411 -3.21 -18.55 -26.06
CA ALA A 411 -3.46 -19.74 -26.86
C ALA A 411 -2.67 -20.97 -26.37
N SER A 412 -1.51 -20.75 -25.73
CA SER A 412 -0.63 -21.79 -25.20
C SER A 412 -0.71 -21.87 -23.68
N GLU A 413 -0.33 -23.01 -23.12
CA GLU A 413 -0.18 -23.16 -21.68
C GLU A 413 0.98 -22.30 -21.17
N MET A 414 0.64 -21.29 -20.38
CA MET A 414 1.59 -20.44 -19.67
C MET A 414 1.30 -20.50 -18.16
N ARG A 415 2.26 -20.05 -17.34
CA ARG A 415 2.04 -19.89 -15.90
C ARG A 415 0.90 -18.88 -15.69
N ALA A 416 -0.14 -19.30 -14.98
CA ALA A 416 -1.25 -18.42 -14.65
C ALA A 416 -0.81 -17.37 -13.60
N ASN A 417 -1.50 -16.23 -13.62
CA ASN A 417 -1.42 -15.19 -12.60
C ASN A 417 -2.79 -14.46 -12.51
N SER A 418 -2.91 -13.48 -11.62
CA SER A 418 -4.17 -12.75 -11.38
C SER A 418 -4.70 -11.95 -12.57
N ALA A 419 -3.92 -11.78 -13.64
CA ALA A 419 -4.28 -11.10 -14.88
C ALA A 419 -4.17 -12.01 -16.12
N LEU A 420 -3.78 -13.27 -15.97
CA LEU A 420 -3.56 -14.21 -17.08
C LEU A 420 -3.92 -15.63 -16.67
N TRP A 421 -4.94 -16.21 -17.31
CA TRP A 421 -5.39 -17.57 -17.00
C TRP A 421 -5.11 -18.50 -18.17
N ASN A 422 -4.42 -19.60 -17.89
CA ASN A 422 -4.13 -20.58 -18.93
C ASN A 422 -5.40 -21.30 -19.42
N PRO A 423 -5.38 -21.92 -20.63
CA PRO A 423 -6.58 -22.50 -21.22
C PRO A 423 -7.26 -23.63 -20.44
N ASN A 424 -6.46 -24.33 -19.62
CA ASN A 424 -6.84 -25.53 -18.88
C ASN A 424 -6.76 -25.30 -17.36
N ILE A 425 -7.02 -24.07 -16.92
CA ILE A 425 -6.79 -23.65 -15.53
C ILE A 425 -7.64 -24.46 -14.54
N SER A 426 -6.99 -25.01 -13.52
CA SER A 426 -7.62 -25.84 -12.49
C SER A 426 -8.36 -24.96 -11.46
N CYS A 427 -9.35 -25.51 -10.75
CA CYS A 427 -10.03 -24.75 -9.69
C CYS A 427 -9.11 -24.27 -8.56
N PRO A 428 -8.11 -25.06 -8.10
CA PRO A 428 -7.10 -24.56 -7.16
C PRO A 428 -6.38 -23.31 -7.66
N VAL A 429 -5.98 -23.29 -8.94
CA VAL A 429 -5.29 -22.14 -9.53
C VAL A 429 -6.25 -20.95 -9.68
N ILE A 430 -7.46 -21.15 -10.20
CA ILE A 430 -8.48 -20.08 -10.27
C ILE A 430 -8.70 -19.46 -8.89
N LEU A 431 -8.85 -20.28 -7.85
CA LEU A 431 -9.08 -19.77 -6.51
C LEU A 431 -7.87 -19.00 -5.97
N HIS A 432 -6.65 -19.49 -6.19
CA HIS A 432 -5.40 -18.78 -5.85
C HIS A 432 -5.34 -17.41 -6.52
N GLU A 433 -5.53 -17.35 -7.83
CA GLU A 433 -5.48 -16.10 -8.58
C GLU A 433 -6.57 -15.12 -8.16
N THR A 434 -7.75 -15.63 -7.82
CA THR A 434 -8.84 -14.80 -7.30
C THR A 434 -8.53 -14.30 -5.90
N LEU A 435 -7.83 -15.05 -5.05
CA LEU A 435 -7.41 -14.58 -3.74
C LEU A 435 -6.41 -13.42 -3.83
N HIS A 436 -5.59 -13.33 -4.89
CA HIS A 436 -4.83 -12.11 -5.17
C HIS A 436 -5.72 -10.90 -5.48
N ILE A 437 -6.79 -11.10 -6.26
CA ILE A 437 -7.80 -10.05 -6.53
C ILE A 437 -8.47 -9.61 -5.22
N LEU A 438 -8.61 -10.53 -4.25
CA LEU A 438 -9.09 -10.25 -2.90
C LEU A 438 -8.02 -9.65 -1.96
N GLY A 439 -6.83 -9.33 -2.46
CA GLY A 439 -5.78 -8.61 -1.73
C GLY A 439 -4.78 -9.49 -0.98
N LEU A 440 -4.76 -10.80 -1.21
CA LEU A 440 -3.72 -11.68 -0.64
C LEU A 440 -2.44 -11.67 -1.47
N VAL A 441 -1.31 -11.93 -0.83
CA VAL A 441 0.02 -12.04 -1.46
C VAL A 441 0.44 -13.48 -1.65
N ASP A 442 1.38 -13.71 -2.57
CA ASP A 442 2.09 -14.97 -2.66
C ASP A 442 2.87 -15.28 -1.37
N GLU A 443 2.87 -16.55 -1.00
CA GLU A 443 3.52 -17.08 0.20
C GLU A 443 4.53 -18.20 -0.11
N TYR A 444 4.82 -18.47 -1.39
CA TYR A 444 5.82 -19.46 -1.82
C TYR A 444 7.13 -18.83 -2.27
N GLN A 445 8.22 -19.58 -2.15
CA GLN A 445 9.49 -19.19 -2.73
C GLN A 445 9.40 -19.18 -4.27
N GLU A 446 9.68 -18.04 -4.89
CA GLU A 446 9.82 -17.97 -6.34
C GLU A 446 11.00 -18.85 -6.80
N THR A 447 10.77 -19.69 -7.82
CA THR A 447 11.76 -20.67 -8.29
C THR A 447 12.10 -20.52 -9.76
N SER A 448 11.21 -19.92 -10.55
CA SER A 448 11.38 -19.71 -11.98
C SER A 448 11.88 -18.30 -12.27
N ASP A 449 11.19 -17.28 -11.78
CA ASP A 449 11.53 -15.91 -12.18
C ASP A 449 12.74 -15.37 -11.41
N GLY A 450 13.53 -14.52 -12.05
CA GLY A 450 14.65 -13.89 -11.40
C GLY A 450 15.54 -13.06 -12.29
N ALA A 451 16.79 -12.92 -11.87
CA ALA A 451 17.81 -12.19 -12.58
C ALA A 451 19.10 -13.02 -12.69
N ILE A 452 19.70 -13.03 -13.88
CA ILE A 452 21.02 -13.58 -14.13
C ILE A 452 22.01 -12.42 -14.15
N VAL A 453 23.11 -12.55 -13.42
CA VAL A 453 24.22 -11.60 -13.45
C VAL A 453 25.40 -12.25 -14.17
N ALA A 454 25.68 -11.73 -15.36
CA ALA A 454 26.81 -12.14 -16.17
C ALA A 454 28.15 -11.76 -15.53
N ALA A 455 29.24 -12.31 -16.05
CA ALA A 455 30.60 -12.07 -15.50
C ALA A 455 31.01 -10.58 -15.56
N ASP A 456 30.47 -9.81 -16.51
CA ASP A 456 30.68 -8.37 -16.66
C ASP A 456 29.79 -7.51 -15.73
N GLY A 457 28.95 -8.14 -14.90
CA GLY A 457 28.02 -7.46 -13.99
C GLY A 457 26.67 -7.10 -14.61
N LYS A 458 26.44 -7.38 -15.90
CA LYS A 458 25.15 -7.13 -16.56
C LYS A 458 24.07 -8.00 -15.94
N VAL A 459 22.96 -7.36 -15.55
CA VAL A 459 21.78 -8.02 -14.98
C VAL A 459 20.74 -8.23 -16.08
N THR A 460 20.30 -9.47 -16.27
CA THR A 460 19.21 -9.83 -17.20
C THR A 460 18.07 -10.45 -16.40
N ILE A 461 16.89 -9.84 -16.46
CA ILE A 461 15.67 -10.44 -15.90
C ILE A 461 15.25 -11.61 -16.80
N VAL A 462 14.96 -12.75 -16.18
CA VAL A 462 14.53 -13.96 -16.87
C VAL A 462 13.32 -14.56 -16.15
N ASP A 463 12.43 -15.15 -16.93
CA ASP A 463 11.26 -15.87 -16.42
C ASP A 463 11.60 -17.32 -16.00
N ASP A 464 12.86 -17.72 -16.19
CA ASP A 464 13.36 -19.04 -15.79
C ASP A 464 14.88 -18.99 -15.51
N ILE A 465 15.23 -18.80 -14.24
CA ILE A 465 16.63 -18.80 -13.77
C ILE A 465 17.30 -20.17 -13.89
N SER A 466 16.55 -21.25 -14.11
CA SER A 466 17.15 -22.57 -14.34
C SER A 466 17.89 -22.65 -15.68
N LYS A 467 17.60 -21.73 -16.61
CA LYS A 467 18.29 -21.59 -17.90
C LYS A 467 19.62 -20.83 -17.80
N ALA A 468 20.04 -20.39 -16.62
CA ALA A 468 21.29 -19.67 -16.45
C ALA A 468 22.52 -20.54 -16.77
N ASP A 469 23.49 -19.97 -17.47
CA ASP A 469 24.76 -20.65 -17.77
C ASP A 469 25.47 -21.07 -16.47
N LYS A 470 26.07 -22.27 -16.48
CA LYS A 470 26.88 -22.77 -15.35
C LYS A 470 27.94 -21.74 -14.97
N GLY A 471 27.86 -21.21 -13.76
CA GLY A 471 28.78 -20.18 -13.22
C GLY A 471 28.19 -18.78 -13.17
N SER A 472 27.03 -18.53 -13.80
CA SER A 472 26.29 -17.28 -13.63
C SER A 472 25.73 -17.17 -12.21
N LYS A 473 25.75 -15.94 -11.66
CA LYS A 473 25.06 -15.68 -10.38
C LYS A 473 23.59 -15.44 -10.67
N THR A 474 22.72 -16.23 -10.06
CA THR A 474 21.26 -16.06 -10.17
C THR A 474 20.70 -15.45 -8.90
N PHE A 475 19.63 -14.68 -9.07
CA PHE A 475 18.84 -14.10 -8.01
C PHE A 475 17.39 -14.43 -8.28
N LYS A 476 16.68 -14.91 -7.27
CA LYS A 476 15.24 -15.16 -7.38
C LYS A 476 14.51 -13.82 -7.35
N LYS A 477 13.50 -13.68 -8.18
CA LYS A 477 12.56 -12.56 -8.09
C LYS A 477 11.82 -12.69 -6.75
N TRP A 478 11.63 -11.60 -6.04
CA TRP A 478 10.93 -11.60 -4.74
C TRP A 478 11.59 -12.40 -3.61
N ASP A 479 12.92 -12.39 -3.52
CA ASP A 479 13.67 -13.13 -2.49
C ASP A 479 13.48 -12.62 -1.04
N CYS A 480 12.82 -11.48 -0.83
CA CYS A 480 12.40 -11.02 0.50
C CYS A 480 11.07 -11.62 0.97
N ARG A 481 10.32 -12.31 0.10
CA ARG A 481 8.99 -12.82 0.40
C ARG A 481 8.99 -13.72 1.64
N ILE A 482 8.01 -13.50 2.51
CA ILE A 482 7.78 -14.33 3.70
C ILE A 482 6.98 -15.56 3.30
N TYR A 483 7.50 -16.73 3.67
CA TYR A 483 6.88 -17.99 3.28
C TYR A 483 5.76 -18.40 4.24
N GLY A 484 4.67 -18.90 3.66
CA GLY A 484 3.61 -19.59 4.37
C GLY A 484 3.84 -21.10 4.37
N PRO A 485 3.02 -21.85 5.11
CA PRO A 485 3.00 -23.31 5.04
C PRO A 485 2.68 -23.79 3.62
N ALA A 486 3.26 -24.93 3.22
CA ALA A 486 3.07 -25.48 1.88
C ALA A 486 1.60 -25.80 1.52
N ASP A 487 0.73 -25.93 2.51
CA ASP A 487 -0.71 -26.15 2.34
C ASP A 487 -1.54 -24.87 2.50
N SER A 488 -0.91 -23.69 2.50
CA SER A 488 -1.57 -22.40 2.33
C SER A 488 -2.06 -22.24 0.90
N MET A 489 -3.27 -21.72 0.72
CA MET A 489 -3.78 -21.38 -0.61
C MET A 489 -2.83 -20.46 -1.37
N MET A 490 -2.09 -19.60 -0.68
CA MET A 490 -1.16 -18.65 -1.27
C MET A 490 0.28 -19.17 -1.42
N SER A 491 0.59 -20.36 -0.87
CA SER A 491 1.90 -21.01 -1.04
C SER A 491 1.85 -22.25 -1.93
N GLY A 492 0.73 -22.97 -1.94
CA GLY A 492 0.60 -24.26 -2.61
C GLY A 492 -0.86 -24.64 -2.73
N GLN A 493 -1.56 -24.03 -3.69
CA GLN A 493 -2.99 -24.18 -3.92
C GLN A 493 -3.45 -25.63 -4.10
N GLU A 494 -2.67 -26.46 -4.77
CA GLU A 494 -2.98 -27.88 -4.92
C GLU A 494 -2.89 -28.61 -3.57
N ALA A 495 -1.83 -28.38 -2.81
CA ALA A 495 -1.65 -28.95 -1.48
C ALA A 495 -2.72 -28.45 -0.48
N ALA A 496 -3.15 -27.20 -0.60
CA ALA A 496 -4.22 -26.62 0.19
C ALA A 496 -5.57 -27.32 -0.06
N PHE A 497 -5.92 -27.57 -1.33
CA PHE A 497 -7.11 -28.35 -1.69
C PHE A 497 -7.01 -29.78 -1.14
N SER A 498 -5.89 -30.47 -1.37
CA SER A 498 -5.69 -31.82 -0.84
C SER A 498 -5.71 -31.87 0.70
N ALA A 499 -5.34 -30.78 1.38
CA ALA A 499 -5.36 -30.71 2.84
C ALA A 499 -6.77 -30.64 3.43
N VAL A 500 -7.74 -30.07 2.70
CA VAL A 500 -9.12 -29.87 3.17
C VAL A 500 -10.12 -30.88 2.63
N ASP A 501 -9.89 -31.43 1.44
CA ASP A 501 -10.79 -32.40 0.80
C ASP A 501 -10.71 -33.78 1.47
N GLY A 502 -9.66 -33.99 2.26
CA GLY A 502 -9.33 -35.29 2.86
C GLY A 502 -8.67 -36.20 1.84
N LYS A 503 -7.91 -37.17 2.34
CA LYS A 503 -7.36 -38.22 1.47
C LYS A 503 -8.36 -39.37 1.43
N TYR A 504 -8.35 -40.14 0.37
CA TYR A 504 -9.11 -41.38 0.33
C TYR A 504 -8.13 -42.55 0.39
N ASP A 505 -8.41 -43.49 1.29
CA ASP A 505 -7.79 -44.79 1.24
C ASP A 505 -8.67 -45.71 0.39
N VAL A 506 -8.13 -46.18 -0.73
CA VAL A 506 -8.89 -46.97 -1.70
C VAL A 506 -8.33 -48.39 -1.77
N ALA A 507 -9.18 -49.36 -1.43
CA ALA A 507 -8.89 -50.78 -1.56
C ALA A 507 -9.68 -51.34 -2.76
N VAL A 508 -8.96 -51.83 -3.77
CA VAL A 508 -9.56 -52.52 -4.91
C VAL A 508 -9.40 -54.02 -4.72
N CYS A 509 -10.52 -54.71 -4.51
CA CYS A 509 -10.56 -56.15 -4.32
C CYS A 509 -11.03 -56.82 -5.61
N ASN A 510 -10.15 -57.61 -6.23
CA ASN A 510 -10.45 -58.33 -7.48
C ASN A 510 -10.63 -59.83 -7.21
N CYS A 511 -11.81 -60.35 -7.54
CA CYS A 511 -12.14 -61.78 -7.39
C CYS A 511 -11.72 -62.67 -8.57
N ARG A 512 -11.30 -62.08 -9.70
CA ARG A 512 -11.18 -62.77 -10.99
C ARG A 512 -9.87 -63.51 -11.19
N LYS A 513 -8.75 -62.97 -10.69
CA LYS A 513 -7.39 -63.47 -11.00
C LYS A 513 -6.95 -64.74 -10.26
N ILE A 514 -7.69 -65.19 -9.25
CA ILE A 514 -7.28 -66.35 -8.44
C ILE A 514 -7.94 -67.66 -8.92
N PHE A 515 -8.95 -67.60 -9.80
CA PHE A 515 -9.83 -68.74 -10.04
C PHE A 515 -10.10 -69.04 -11.51
N ASP A 516 -9.05 -69.26 -12.31
CA ASP A 516 -9.17 -69.76 -13.68
C ASP A 516 -9.56 -71.27 -13.77
N SER A 517 -9.86 -71.94 -12.65
CA SER A 517 -10.13 -73.39 -12.65
C SER A 517 -11.34 -73.87 -11.84
N SER A 518 -12.12 -72.99 -11.18
CA SER A 518 -13.35 -73.43 -10.50
C SER A 518 -14.37 -72.30 -10.27
N PRO A 519 -15.68 -72.51 -10.53
CA PRO A 519 -16.74 -71.50 -10.35
C PRO A 519 -17.22 -71.31 -8.89
N THR A 520 -16.89 -72.21 -7.97
CA THR A 520 -17.35 -72.18 -6.56
C THR A 520 -16.73 -71.04 -5.72
N PRO A 521 -15.45 -70.68 -5.87
CA PRO A 521 -14.79 -69.64 -5.09
C PRO A 521 -15.23 -68.20 -5.41
N ALA A 522 -15.60 -67.90 -6.65
CA ALA A 522 -16.10 -66.57 -7.05
C ALA A 522 -17.39 -66.18 -6.28
N LYS A 523 -18.26 -67.16 -6.03
CA LYS A 523 -19.50 -66.96 -5.24
C LYS A 523 -19.21 -66.67 -3.76
N ASN A 524 -18.15 -67.24 -3.21
CA ASN A 524 -17.70 -66.98 -1.84
C ASN A 524 -16.97 -65.64 -1.73
N CYS A 525 -16.15 -65.27 -2.71
CA CYS A 525 -15.53 -63.95 -2.80
C CYS A 525 -16.59 -62.85 -2.83
N LYS A 526 -17.61 -62.96 -3.71
CA LYS A 526 -18.75 -62.02 -3.74
C LYS A 526 -19.49 -61.91 -2.40
N LYS A 527 -19.73 -63.03 -1.71
CA LYS A 527 -20.36 -63.04 -0.37
C LYS A 527 -19.50 -62.39 0.72
N LEU A 528 -18.18 -62.60 0.69
CA LEU A 528 -17.27 -61.98 1.63
C LEU A 528 -17.16 -60.48 1.38
N ILE A 529 -17.14 -60.08 0.12
CA ILE A 529 -17.06 -58.67 -0.21
C ILE A 529 -18.38 -57.93 0.07
N ALA A 530 -19.54 -58.57 -0.10
CA ALA A 530 -20.83 -58.00 0.31
C ALA A 530 -20.92 -57.72 1.83
N LYS A 531 -19.95 -58.20 2.63
CA LYS A 531 -19.83 -57.92 4.06
C LYS A 531 -18.83 -56.81 4.39
N LEU A 532 -18.06 -56.30 3.42
CA LEU A 532 -17.17 -55.16 3.67
C LEU A 532 -18.01 -53.93 4.02
N LYS A 533 -17.59 -53.24 5.07
CA LYS A 533 -18.15 -51.95 5.49
C LYS A 533 -17.31 -50.81 4.92
N VAL A 534 -17.94 -49.65 4.77
CA VAL A 534 -17.22 -48.39 4.49
C VAL A 534 -16.19 -48.20 5.61
N GLY A 535 -14.92 -48.07 5.27
CA GLY A 535 -13.82 -48.07 6.24
C GLY A 535 -12.92 -49.31 6.21
N ASP A 536 -13.39 -50.42 5.63
CA ASP A 536 -12.58 -51.63 5.52
C ASP A 536 -11.53 -51.45 4.42
N THR A 537 -10.25 -51.39 4.82
CA THR A 537 -9.09 -51.25 3.92
C THR A 537 -8.47 -52.59 3.53
N VAL A 538 -8.95 -53.69 4.12
CA VAL A 538 -8.40 -55.04 3.94
C VAL A 538 -9.36 -55.90 3.12
N CYS A 539 -8.90 -56.36 1.96
CA CYS A 539 -9.69 -57.28 1.15
C CYS A 539 -9.80 -58.67 1.80
N PRO A 540 -10.92 -59.41 1.61
CA PRO A 540 -11.08 -60.74 2.15
C PRO A 540 -9.97 -61.71 1.70
N LYS A 541 -9.54 -62.62 2.60
CA LYS A 541 -8.57 -63.67 2.28
C LYS A 541 -8.98 -64.42 0.99
N GLY A 542 -8.06 -64.49 0.02
CA GLY A 542 -8.30 -65.13 -1.27
C GLY A 542 -8.75 -64.18 -2.40
N SER A 543 -8.64 -62.88 -2.20
CA SER A 543 -8.73 -61.86 -3.26
C SER A 543 -7.35 -61.23 -3.50
N LEU A 544 -7.11 -60.71 -4.71
CA LEU A 544 -5.95 -59.82 -4.92
C LEU A 544 -6.37 -58.42 -4.48
N SER A 545 -5.60 -57.85 -3.55
CA SER A 545 -5.73 -56.48 -3.12
C SER A 545 -4.69 -55.63 -3.82
N GLU A 546 -5.13 -54.60 -4.54
CA GLU A 546 -4.29 -53.45 -4.85
C GLU A 546 -4.71 -52.33 -3.88
N HIS A 547 -3.76 -51.93 -3.04
CA HIS A 547 -3.96 -50.89 -2.04
C HIS A 547 -3.35 -49.59 -2.55
N TYR A 548 -4.17 -48.55 -2.63
CA TYR A 548 -3.76 -47.23 -3.08
C TYR A 548 -3.86 -46.27 -1.88
N PRO A 549 -2.79 -46.15 -1.06
CA PRO A 549 -2.85 -45.45 0.24
C PRO A 549 -3.12 -43.95 0.11
N THR A 550 -2.98 -43.38 -1.10
CA THR A 550 -3.29 -41.99 -1.40
C THR A 550 -3.75 -41.86 -2.85
N TRP A 551 -5.04 -42.01 -3.11
CA TRP A 551 -5.59 -41.68 -4.44
C TRP A 551 -6.10 -40.24 -4.45
N ASP A 552 -5.52 -39.41 -5.32
CA ASP A 552 -6.01 -38.05 -5.58
C ASP A 552 -7.20 -38.12 -6.55
N TYR A 553 -8.36 -37.62 -6.11
CA TYR A 553 -9.70 -37.93 -6.63
C TYR A 553 -9.99 -37.39 -8.06
N LYS A 554 -9.02 -36.76 -8.72
CA LYS A 554 -9.34 -35.71 -9.70
C LYS A 554 -9.95 -36.14 -11.05
N ASP A 555 -9.80 -37.37 -11.56
CA ASP A 555 -10.17 -37.58 -12.98
C ASP A 555 -10.83 -38.90 -13.47
N THR A 556 -11.16 -39.91 -12.65
CA THR A 556 -11.52 -41.21 -13.30
C THR A 556 -12.74 -41.97 -12.84
N LEU A 557 -13.42 -41.65 -11.74
CA LEU A 557 -14.62 -42.41 -11.40
C LEU A 557 -15.51 -41.61 -10.44
N ARG A 558 -16.74 -41.30 -10.88
CA ARG A 558 -17.86 -40.93 -10.00
C ARG A 558 -18.27 -42.14 -9.15
N LEU A 559 -17.36 -42.63 -8.31
CA LEU A 559 -17.67 -43.64 -7.30
C LEU A 559 -18.50 -42.95 -6.24
N THR A 560 -19.73 -43.43 -6.04
CA THR A 560 -20.57 -42.93 -4.95
C THR A 560 -19.90 -43.34 -3.65
N ILE A 561 -19.30 -42.37 -2.93
CA ILE A 561 -18.73 -42.59 -1.60
C ILE A 561 -19.78 -43.32 -0.76
N GLY A 562 -19.39 -44.47 -0.20
CA GLY A 562 -20.27 -45.28 0.65
C GLY A 562 -21.15 -46.32 -0.05
N LYS A 563 -21.05 -46.50 -1.37
CA LYS A 563 -21.65 -47.66 -2.07
C LYS A 563 -20.59 -48.44 -2.84
N PRO A 564 -20.36 -49.73 -2.53
CA PRO A 564 -19.45 -50.55 -3.32
C PRO A 564 -19.95 -50.62 -4.76
N LEU A 565 -19.14 -50.13 -5.70
CA LEU A 565 -19.44 -50.28 -7.12
C LEU A 565 -19.03 -51.69 -7.54
N SER A 566 -20.02 -52.51 -7.88
CA SER A 566 -19.81 -53.88 -8.35
C SER A 566 -19.69 -53.87 -9.87
N LEU A 567 -18.46 -53.79 -10.38
CA LEU A 567 -18.17 -54.06 -11.80
C LEU A 567 -17.83 -55.55 -11.93
N ASP A 568 -18.87 -56.37 -12.11
CA ASP A 568 -18.92 -57.83 -12.30
C ASP A 568 -18.02 -58.75 -11.44
N ASP A 569 -16.79 -58.41 -11.08
CA ASP A 569 -15.87 -59.12 -10.16
C ASP A 569 -14.86 -58.20 -9.43
N VAL A 570 -15.00 -56.87 -9.52
CA VAL A 570 -14.15 -55.87 -8.83
C VAL A 570 -15.00 -55.04 -7.88
N ILE A 571 -14.54 -54.90 -6.63
CA ILE A 571 -15.17 -54.05 -5.63
C ILE A 571 -14.15 -53.08 -5.09
N VAL A 572 -14.55 -51.81 -5.07
CA VAL A 572 -13.74 -50.70 -4.58
C VAL A 572 -14.31 -50.27 -3.23
N SER A 573 -13.53 -50.44 -2.17
CA SER A 573 -13.80 -49.83 -0.86
C SER A 573 -13.07 -48.49 -0.81
N ILE A 574 -13.77 -47.43 -0.42
CA ILE A 574 -13.23 -46.08 -0.30
C ILE A 574 -13.45 -45.63 1.14
N THR A 575 -12.36 -45.35 1.85
CA THR A 575 -12.40 -44.78 3.19
C THR A 575 -11.95 -43.34 3.13
N HIS A 576 -12.80 -42.41 3.57
CA HIS A 576 -12.38 -41.02 3.73
C HIS A 576 -11.45 -40.90 4.93
N LEU A 577 -10.23 -40.47 4.68
CA LEU A 577 -9.27 -40.10 5.71
C LEU A 577 -9.57 -38.67 6.14
N LYS A 578 -9.57 -38.45 7.45
CA LYS A 578 -9.77 -37.13 8.06
C LYS A 578 -8.86 -36.10 7.37
N SER A 579 -9.46 -35.00 6.91
CA SER A 579 -8.72 -33.89 6.34
C SER A 579 -7.70 -33.35 7.33
N LYS A 580 -6.55 -32.90 6.83
CA LYS A 580 -5.51 -32.29 7.68
C LYS A 580 -5.96 -30.94 8.21
N ARG A 581 -6.79 -30.24 7.43
CA ARG A 581 -7.34 -28.93 7.75
C ARG A 581 -8.85 -28.92 7.52
N SER A 582 -9.53 -28.05 8.25
CA SER A 582 -10.97 -27.82 8.13
C SER A 582 -11.32 -26.66 7.18
N THR A 583 -10.34 -25.82 6.83
CA THR A 583 -10.50 -24.61 6.00
C THR A 583 -9.31 -24.42 5.05
N LEU A 584 -9.57 -23.80 3.88
CA LEU A 584 -8.59 -23.44 2.85
C LEU A 584 -7.76 -22.21 3.27
N LEU A 585 -8.39 -21.28 3.98
CA LEU A 585 -7.76 -20.01 4.38
C LEU A 585 -7.19 -20.13 5.80
N TYR A 586 -6.01 -19.56 6.00
CA TYR A 586 -5.53 -19.30 7.35
C TYR A 586 -6.27 -18.11 7.97
N PRO A 587 -6.34 -18.01 9.31
CA PRO A 587 -7.07 -16.93 9.98
C PRO A 587 -6.72 -15.52 9.51
N ALA A 588 -5.44 -15.20 9.38
CA ALA A 588 -5.01 -13.88 8.96
C ALA A 588 -5.39 -13.56 7.50
N GLN A 589 -5.40 -14.57 6.62
CA GLN A 589 -5.87 -14.43 5.23
C GLN A 589 -7.36 -14.12 5.20
N PHE A 590 -8.16 -14.85 5.99
CA PHE A 590 -9.60 -14.59 6.10
C PHE A 590 -9.88 -13.18 6.65
N ARG A 591 -9.15 -12.75 7.68
CA ARG A 591 -9.29 -11.39 8.25
C ARG A 591 -8.84 -10.30 7.26
N ALA A 592 -7.78 -10.53 6.49
CA ALA A 592 -7.34 -9.59 5.46
C ALA A 592 -8.42 -9.38 4.38
N ILE A 593 -9.15 -10.44 4.00
CA ILE A 593 -10.26 -10.36 3.03
C ILE A 593 -11.52 -9.76 3.66
N THR A 594 -11.86 -10.12 4.90
CA THR A 594 -13.14 -9.69 5.49
C THR A 594 -13.07 -8.34 6.19
N ARG A 595 -11.85 -7.85 6.47
CA ARG A 595 -11.57 -6.58 7.15
C ARG A 595 -10.36 -5.89 6.48
N PRO A 596 -10.42 -5.62 5.16
CA PRO A 596 -9.33 -4.99 4.45
C PRO A 596 -9.03 -3.61 5.06
N GLY A 597 -7.75 -3.25 5.14
CA GLY A 597 -7.33 -1.96 5.72
C GLY A 597 -7.40 -1.84 7.25
N CYS A 598 -7.95 -2.81 7.98
CA CYS A 598 -7.89 -2.83 9.45
C CYS A 598 -6.48 -3.18 9.94
N VAL A 599 -5.57 -2.20 9.92
CA VAL A 599 -4.14 -2.36 10.18
C VAL A 599 -3.87 -2.96 11.56
N ASP A 600 -4.61 -2.57 12.60
CA ASP A 600 -4.38 -3.11 13.95
C ASP A 600 -4.67 -4.61 14.04
N GLU A 601 -5.77 -5.07 13.44
CA GLU A 601 -6.18 -6.48 13.45
C GLU A 601 -5.34 -7.35 12.51
N ASN A 602 -4.90 -6.76 11.39
CA ASN A 602 -4.10 -7.43 10.37
C ASN A 602 -2.61 -7.04 10.43
N LYS A 603 -2.15 -6.48 11.56
CA LYS A 603 -0.84 -5.83 11.67
C LYS A 603 0.29 -6.76 11.29
N ILE A 604 0.33 -7.95 11.89
CA ILE A 604 1.39 -8.93 11.62
C ILE A 604 1.33 -9.36 10.16
N PHE A 605 0.14 -9.69 9.65
CA PHE A 605 -0.06 -10.10 8.27
C PHE A 605 0.45 -9.04 7.28
N TYR A 606 0.02 -7.77 7.40
CA TYR A 606 0.46 -6.71 6.50
C TYR A 606 1.94 -6.37 6.62
N LEU A 607 2.51 -6.43 7.83
CA LEU A 607 3.95 -6.23 8.02
C LEU A 607 4.77 -7.34 7.35
N CYS A 608 4.29 -8.59 7.31
CA CYS A 608 4.97 -9.67 6.59
C CYS A 608 4.68 -9.61 5.08
N ALA A 609 3.43 -9.39 4.68
CA ALA A 609 2.97 -9.41 3.29
C ALA A 609 3.62 -8.31 2.44
N ARG A 610 3.99 -7.16 3.01
CA ARG A 610 4.69 -6.08 2.28
C ARG A 610 6.04 -6.50 1.69
N GLU A 611 6.61 -7.62 2.13
CA GLU A 611 7.87 -8.14 1.59
C GLU A 611 7.65 -9.10 0.40
N ALA A 612 6.40 -9.48 0.12
CA ALA A 612 6.09 -10.54 -0.84
C ALA A 612 6.48 -10.23 -2.29
N TYR A 613 6.60 -8.95 -2.62
CA TYR A 613 7.06 -8.45 -3.91
C TYR A 613 8.23 -7.47 -3.75
N LYS A 614 9.12 -7.75 -2.79
CA LYS A 614 10.41 -7.05 -2.68
C LYS A 614 11.55 -7.97 -3.07
N THR A 615 12.53 -7.44 -3.77
CA THR A 615 13.83 -8.09 -3.96
C THR A 615 14.89 -7.40 -3.10
N SER A 616 15.82 -8.18 -2.56
CA SER A 616 16.98 -7.72 -1.79
C SER A 616 17.88 -6.75 -2.56
N ARG A 617 17.65 -6.59 -3.86
CA ARG A 617 18.41 -5.72 -4.75
C ARG A 617 17.70 -4.43 -5.16
N ASP A 618 16.37 -4.35 -5.03
CA ASP A 618 15.70 -3.08 -5.25
C ASP A 618 16.27 -2.08 -4.22
N ASN A 619 16.70 -0.91 -4.68
CA ASN A 619 17.47 0.10 -3.92
C ASN A 619 18.94 -0.26 -3.56
N LEU A 620 19.67 -0.98 -4.43
CA LEU A 620 21.13 -1.17 -4.30
C LEU A 620 21.57 -1.85 -2.98
N GLY A 621 20.72 -2.69 -2.38
CA GLY A 621 21.04 -3.41 -1.14
C GLY A 621 20.90 -2.59 0.15
N THR A 622 20.30 -1.40 0.09
CA THR A 622 20.00 -0.58 1.28
C THR A 622 18.71 -1.01 1.98
N ASP A 623 17.73 -1.54 1.25
CA ASP A 623 16.49 -2.11 1.79
C ASP A 623 16.69 -3.62 2.00
N ARG A 624 17.27 -4.01 3.15
CA ARG A 624 17.52 -5.43 3.44
C ARG A 624 16.20 -6.11 3.79
N CYS A 625 15.94 -7.27 3.19
CA CYS A 625 14.82 -8.13 3.57
C CYS A 625 14.78 -8.29 5.10
N GLY A 626 13.58 -8.18 5.69
CA GLY A 626 13.44 -8.48 7.11
C GLY A 626 13.72 -7.34 8.08
N ILE A 627 14.14 -6.15 7.63
CA ILE A 627 14.32 -4.99 8.53
C ILE A 627 12.98 -4.59 9.14
N GLY A 628 12.91 -4.58 10.47
CA GLY A 628 11.71 -4.17 11.20
C GLY A 628 10.53 -5.15 11.06
N LEU A 629 10.76 -6.37 10.59
CA LEU A 629 9.73 -7.40 10.60
C LEU A 629 9.53 -7.98 12.01
N PRO A 630 8.27 -8.27 12.39
CA PRO A 630 7.98 -9.06 13.56
C PRO A 630 8.68 -10.43 13.53
N LYS A 631 8.88 -11.05 14.70
CA LYS A 631 9.50 -12.37 14.81
C LYS A 631 8.66 -13.46 14.13
N GLU A 632 7.35 -13.23 14.06
CA GLU A 632 6.35 -14.09 13.44
C GLU A 632 6.55 -14.23 11.93
N CYS A 633 7.13 -13.22 11.26
CA CYS A 633 7.47 -13.32 9.84
C CYS A 633 8.73 -14.19 9.58
N LYS A 634 9.47 -14.57 10.62
CA LYS A 634 10.76 -15.25 10.44
C LYS A 634 10.55 -16.76 10.37
N ASN A 635 11.43 -17.44 9.63
CA ASN A 635 11.54 -18.90 9.55
C ASN A 635 10.40 -19.64 8.81
N GLY A 636 9.58 -18.95 8.02
CA GLY A 636 8.51 -19.61 7.24
C GLY A 636 7.47 -20.32 8.10
N SER A 637 7.26 -19.87 9.34
CA SER A 637 6.26 -20.46 10.23
C SER A 637 4.85 -19.99 9.84
N SER A 638 3.82 -20.74 10.27
CA SER A 638 2.42 -20.31 10.14
C SER A 638 2.03 -19.22 11.13
N ASP A 639 2.92 -18.77 12.02
CA ASP A 639 2.54 -17.89 13.13
C ASP A 639 2.05 -16.52 12.65
N TRP A 640 2.59 -16.00 11.55
CA TRP A 640 2.11 -14.75 10.95
C TRP A 640 0.76 -14.88 10.22
N LEU A 641 0.28 -16.11 10.04
CA LEU A 641 -1.01 -16.42 9.42
C LEU A 641 -2.11 -16.76 10.45
N ARG A 642 -1.81 -16.80 11.75
CA ARG A 642 -2.78 -17.07 12.83
C ARG A 642 -3.60 -15.83 13.22
#